data_AF-A0A938FJ64-F1
#
_entry.id   AF-A0A938FJ64-F1
#
_cell.length_a   1.000
_cell.length_b   1.000
_cell.length_c   1.000
_cell.angle_alpha   90.00
_cell.angle_beta   90.00
_cell.angle_gamma   90.00
#
_symmetry.space_group_name_H-M   'P 1'
#
loop_
_entity.id
_entity.type
_entity.pdbx_description
1 polymer ?
#
loop_
_entity_poly.entity_id
_entity_poly.type
_entity_poly.pdbx_seq_one_letter_code
_entity_poly.pdbx_strand_id
1 'polypeptide(L)'
;MVKRGHMKRISLFLVALTFFISGPVVVAPAGAETIAGQTPVAILVNGRGFGHGRGMSQYGSLGWATKFGKTWQEILDFYYGGTTLSQLTESDAGLSPGGRITIKLTRLDGRQTAVLSDNSSLTLVNDPVPGRKWAALVAREIAGTTAQYRVWGSTVAKCPAAAQTPEESGFVQVADIPTTAAFTTTLGDDATNAVIPKDMVGLCEPKGGVRYYRGVVAAVNGTDGENRTVNTLRVEEYLRGVVPSESPPAWGDAANGAGMNALRAQSVAARSYALSARAYSYAKLCDTQDCQVYDGAASRDKVGGKLTVNEDLRTNAAITDTAGFVMRDANGKVVRTEYTSSNGGRTAGTTFPLRTDDGDIAADPAELRWSNVISKAAIEKKYPEIGVLVSVVTTHDGLGGEWNGYATSVAINGTASTRTLTGWDFRSAFSLRAPWYETTPIYGAAPDAPVVGSMLFIGDSVSESTRTEFESLVLSAYPTTDIQVASGRCMVGPTCLGQPDGLSIINALTPDKTPAVALIALGYNDTSTSYATEIDQVVAALAARGVQRIVFVNMSTRRRTADFGTRNTMLTNAAAVYPNVTILDWNTYSGDPEEWRWFVKDDNVHLTATGQTEFALFLRAQLDALRVQGLLPLTPSPLNFVIGLPLREKDQGNMVRTLQAALNKALRLRKRAIKLDGIFGDATKTRVEKYETMTGLPVDGVADEAVWKGLGLDARPALSVMKAGTRHASVKTVQASLARVMKVSLAPSGIFDATTRNHLREFQRRVNLRPTGVVNRPTWLALMTTSAQIQ
;
A
#
# COMPACT_ATOMS: atom_id res chain seq x y z
N MET A 1 4.11 -30.95 75.91
CA MET A 1 3.65 -30.30 77.16
C MET A 1 3.87 -28.80 77.04
N VAL A 2 2.77 -28.02 77.09
CA VAL A 2 2.60 -26.68 77.71
C VAL A 2 3.68 -25.61 77.41
N LYS A 3 3.39 -24.45 76.78
CA LYS A 3 2.52 -23.38 77.32
C LYS A 3 2.19 -22.28 76.28
N ARG A 4 0.96 -21.74 76.41
CA ARG A 4 0.32 -20.60 75.75
C ARG A 4 0.97 -19.22 76.06
N GLY A 5 0.69 -18.23 75.22
CA GLY A 5 0.61 -16.80 75.60
C GLY A 5 0.72 -15.84 74.40
N HIS A 6 -0.38 -15.53 73.70
CA HIS A 6 -1.14 -14.26 73.77
C HIS A 6 -0.46 -12.99 73.22
N MET A 7 -1.05 -12.53 72.12
CA MET A 7 -0.91 -11.22 71.46
C MET A 7 -0.95 -10.03 72.44
N LYS A 8 -0.12 -9.01 72.17
CA LYS A 8 -0.50 -7.61 72.27
C LYS A 8 0.12 -6.81 71.12
N ARG A 9 -0.73 -5.96 70.53
CA ARG A 9 -0.53 -5.11 69.36
C ARG A 9 0.52 -4.02 69.61
N ILE A 10 1.39 -3.80 68.63
CA ILE A 10 2.09 -2.52 68.42
C ILE A 10 1.80 -2.12 66.98
N SER A 11 1.06 -1.02 66.82
CA SER A 11 0.77 -0.41 65.53
C SER A 11 2.02 0.29 65.02
N LEU A 12 2.56 -0.17 63.89
CA LEU A 12 3.54 0.56 63.09
C LEU A 12 2.87 0.92 61.76
N PHE A 13 2.70 2.21 61.52
CA PHE A 13 2.23 2.77 60.26
C PHE A 13 3.23 2.42 59.15
N LEU A 14 2.86 1.50 58.25
CA LEU A 14 3.55 1.31 56.98
C LEU A 14 2.80 2.11 55.91
N VAL A 15 3.42 3.19 55.45
CA VAL A 15 3.05 3.86 54.20
C VAL A 15 3.46 2.93 53.06
N ALA A 16 2.51 2.18 52.53
CA ALA A 16 2.70 1.41 51.30
C ALA A 16 2.64 2.37 50.11
N LEU A 17 3.81 2.74 49.60
CA LEU A 17 3.96 3.43 48.33
C LEU A 17 3.77 2.41 47.20
N THR A 18 2.54 2.21 46.74
CA THR A 18 2.27 1.44 45.53
C THR A 18 2.68 2.24 44.30
N PHE A 19 3.81 1.87 43.71
CA PHE A 19 4.16 2.24 42.34
C PHE A 19 3.16 1.55 41.40
N PHE A 20 2.21 2.30 40.84
CA PHE A 20 1.47 1.88 39.65
C PHE A 20 2.41 1.99 38.45
N ILE A 21 2.95 0.86 38.00
CA ILE A 21 3.52 0.76 36.66
C ILE A 21 2.33 0.60 35.71
N SER A 22 1.83 1.72 35.18
CA SER A 22 0.88 1.72 34.06
C SER A 22 1.65 1.42 32.78
N GLY A 23 1.83 0.13 32.46
CA GLY A 23 2.12 -0.28 31.09
C GLY A 23 0.90 0.02 30.20
N PRO A 24 1.08 0.30 28.90
CA PRO A 24 -0.05 0.46 28.00
C PRO A 24 -0.86 -0.83 28.00
N VAL A 25 -2.14 -0.71 28.32
CA VAL A 25 -3.11 -1.77 28.07
C VAL A 25 -3.19 -1.92 26.56
N VAL A 26 -2.60 -2.98 26.03
CA VAL A 26 -2.90 -3.44 24.67
C VAL A 26 -4.36 -3.89 24.71
N VAL A 27 -5.27 -3.01 24.32
CA VAL A 27 -6.65 -3.37 24.04
C VAL A 27 -6.59 -4.25 22.79
N ALA A 28 -6.81 -5.55 22.95
CA ALA A 28 -7.08 -6.43 21.81
C ALA A 28 -8.20 -5.78 20.98
N PRO A 29 -8.13 -5.81 19.63
CA PRO A 29 -9.20 -5.27 18.82
C PRO A 29 -10.51 -5.93 19.29
N ALA A 30 -11.50 -5.10 19.62
CA ALA A 30 -12.78 -5.57 20.08
C ALA A 30 -13.29 -6.63 19.10
N GLY A 31 -13.35 -7.88 19.56
CA GLY A 31 -13.98 -8.95 18.80
C GLY A 31 -15.38 -8.47 18.43
N ALA A 32 -15.68 -8.51 17.14
CA ALA A 32 -16.97 -8.08 16.60
C ALA A 32 -18.08 -8.94 17.22
N GLU A 33 -18.66 -8.49 18.32
CA GLU A 33 -19.92 -9.04 18.81
C GLU A 33 -20.96 -8.85 17.70
N THR A 34 -21.68 -9.93 17.38
CA THR A 34 -22.81 -9.87 16.45
C THR A 34 -23.82 -8.86 16.98
N ILE A 35 -23.90 -7.68 16.37
CA ILE A 35 -24.98 -6.72 16.65
C ILE A 35 -26.27 -7.37 16.13
N ALA A 36 -27.15 -7.78 17.03
CA ALA A 36 -28.39 -8.48 16.69
C ALA A 36 -29.18 -7.70 15.62
N GLY A 37 -29.35 -8.31 14.44
CA GLY A 37 -30.11 -7.74 13.32
C GLY A 37 -29.31 -6.92 12.29
N GLN A 38 -27.99 -6.73 12.45
CA GLN A 38 -27.16 -6.04 11.45
C GLN A 38 -26.35 -7.03 10.61
N THR A 39 -26.30 -6.80 9.29
CA THR A 39 -25.44 -7.58 8.38
C THR A 39 -24.04 -6.94 8.26
N PRO A 40 -22.97 -7.72 8.09
CA PRO A 40 -21.64 -7.18 7.87
C PRO A 40 -21.58 -6.34 6.59
N VAL A 41 -20.74 -5.31 6.59
CA VAL A 41 -20.45 -4.44 5.42
C VAL A 41 -19.17 -4.87 4.70
N ALA A 42 -18.29 -5.58 5.39
CA ALA A 42 -17.10 -6.21 4.85
C ALA A 42 -16.66 -7.38 5.74
N ILE A 43 -15.71 -8.17 5.23
CA ILE A 43 -15.03 -9.23 5.97
C ILE A 43 -13.55 -8.89 6.00
N LEU A 44 -13.00 -8.71 7.20
CA LEU A 44 -11.56 -8.64 7.42
C LEU A 44 -11.00 -10.07 7.39
N VAL A 45 -9.94 -10.27 6.63
CA VAL A 45 -9.20 -11.53 6.54
C VAL A 45 -7.80 -11.27 7.06
N ASN A 46 -7.48 -11.86 8.21
CA ASN A 46 -6.12 -11.85 8.75
C ASN A 46 -5.49 -13.20 8.42
N GLY A 47 -4.28 -13.20 7.89
CA GLY A 47 -3.63 -14.42 7.41
C GLY A 47 -2.14 -14.47 7.61
N ARG A 48 -1.58 -15.67 7.38
CA ARG A 48 -0.15 -15.98 7.47
C ARG A 48 0.38 -16.61 6.20
N GLY A 49 1.64 -16.34 5.92
CA GLY A 49 2.39 -16.92 4.80
C GLY A 49 1.93 -16.47 3.41
N PHE A 50 2.67 -16.94 2.40
CA PHE A 50 2.40 -16.69 0.99
C PHE A 50 2.68 -17.97 0.21
N GLY A 51 1.59 -18.53 -0.34
CA GLY A 51 1.57 -19.73 -1.18
C GLY A 51 0.99 -20.93 -0.43
N HIS A 52 1.45 -22.13 -0.79
CA HIS A 52 0.80 -23.38 -0.35
C HIS A 52 1.34 -24.02 0.91
N GLY A 53 2.46 -23.55 1.46
CA GLY A 53 3.02 -24.12 2.69
C GLY A 53 3.57 -25.55 2.58
N ARG A 54 3.29 -26.26 1.48
CA ARG A 54 3.89 -27.59 1.18
C ARG A 54 5.37 -27.45 0.84
N GLY A 55 6.19 -28.31 1.45
CA GLY A 55 7.63 -28.39 1.20
C GLY A 55 8.39 -27.18 1.72
N MET A 56 9.41 -26.75 0.98
CA MET A 56 10.35 -25.73 1.44
C MET A 56 9.76 -24.31 1.44
N SER A 57 9.89 -23.58 2.54
CA SER A 57 9.74 -22.13 2.53
C SER A 57 11.02 -21.48 2.01
N GLN A 58 10.91 -20.60 1.02
CA GLN A 58 12.03 -19.83 0.48
C GLN A 58 12.62 -18.91 1.56
N TYR A 59 11.78 -18.11 2.22
CA TYR A 59 12.22 -17.27 3.34
C TYR A 59 12.65 -18.10 4.54
N GLY A 60 11.98 -19.21 4.83
CA GLY A 60 12.42 -20.09 5.90
C GLY A 60 13.78 -20.72 5.64
N SER A 61 14.09 -21.11 4.40
CA SER A 61 15.44 -21.57 4.02
C SER A 61 16.50 -20.50 4.25
N LEU A 62 16.18 -19.22 3.96
CA LEU A 62 17.04 -18.08 4.26
C LEU A 62 17.23 -17.90 5.77
N GLY A 63 16.16 -18.00 6.56
CA GLY A 63 16.24 -17.90 8.02
C GLY A 63 17.07 -19.02 8.63
N TRP A 64 16.85 -20.27 8.23
CA TRP A 64 17.67 -21.41 8.65
C TRP A 64 19.15 -21.20 8.32
N ALA A 65 19.45 -20.72 7.11
CA ALA A 65 20.82 -20.44 6.70
C ALA A 65 21.46 -19.27 7.47
N THR A 66 20.76 -18.14 7.58
CA THR A 66 21.35 -16.86 8.04
C THR A 66 21.18 -16.59 9.54
N LYS A 67 20.18 -17.18 10.19
CA LYS A 67 19.89 -17.00 11.63
C LYS A 67 20.34 -18.20 12.45
N PHE A 68 20.26 -19.39 11.88
CA PHE A 68 20.57 -20.65 12.57
C PHE A 68 21.81 -21.36 12.03
N GLY A 69 22.45 -20.81 10.99
CA GLY A 69 23.71 -21.35 10.44
C GLY A 69 23.58 -22.73 9.77
N LYS A 70 22.38 -23.11 9.34
CA LYS A 70 22.13 -24.42 8.74
C LYS A 70 22.77 -24.57 7.37
N THR A 71 23.30 -25.76 7.12
CA THR A 71 23.76 -26.19 5.79
C THR A 71 22.57 -26.45 4.87
N TRP A 72 22.80 -26.43 3.56
CA TRP A 72 21.72 -26.68 2.60
C TRP A 72 21.16 -28.11 2.69
N GLN A 73 21.97 -29.09 3.11
CA GLN A 73 21.54 -30.46 3.36
C GLN A 73 20.59 -30.55 4.56
N GLU A 74 20.93 -29.89 5.68
CA GLU A 74 20.05 -29.82 6.86
C GLU A 74 18.73 -29.10 6.54
N ILE A 75 18.79 -28.05 5.71
CA ILE A 75 17.59 -27.33 5.25
C ILE A 75 16.69 -28.28 4.44
N LEU A 76 17.25 -29.02 3.47
CA LEU A 76 16.49 -29.98 2.67
C LEU A 76 15.90 -31.11 3.54
N ASP A 77 16.66 -31.65 4.50
CA ASP A 77 16.18 -32.69 5.41
C ASP A 77 15.03 -32.19 6.30
N PHE A 78 15.09 -30.94 6.76
CA PHE A 78 14.01 -30.33 7.52
C PHE A 78 12.69 -30.29 6.71
N TYR A 79 12.73 -29.77 5.48
CA TYR A 79 11.53 -29.58 4.67
C TYR A 79 11.04 -30.82 3.95
N TYR A 80 11.95 -31.72 3.57
CA TYR A 80 11.66 -32.90 2.79
C TYR A 80 11.95 -34.19 3.57
N GLY A 81 11.90 -34.14 4.90
CA GLY A 81 12.17 -35.30 5.76
C GLY A 81 11.34 -36.53 5.38
N GLY A 82 11.95 -37.71 5.50
CA GLY A 82 11.43 -38.96 4.93
C GLY A 82 11.85 -39.19 3.46
N THR A 83 12.57 -38.24 2.87
CA THR A 83 13.29 -38.40 1.59
C THR A 83 14.80 -38.46 1.82
N THR A 84 15.55 -38.92 0.84
CA THR A 84 17.02 -38.98 0.88
C THR A 84 17.63 -38.07 -0.19
N LEU A 85 18.66 -37.31 0.20
CA LEU A 85 19.48 -36.57 -0.73
C LEU A 85 20.41 -37.53 -1.48
N SER A 86 20.41 -37.49 -2.81
CA SER A 86 21.21 -38.36 -3.65
C SER A 86 21.68 -37.65 -4.91
N GLN A 87 22.71 -38.19 -5.55
CA GLN A 87 23.18 -37.71 -6.85
C GLN A 87 22.52 -38.50 -7.98
N LEU A 88 22.25 -37.85 -9.10
CA LEU A 88 21.80 -38.50 -10.33
C LEU A 88 22.88 -39.46 -10.87
N THR A 89 22.42 -40.56 -11.44
CA THR A 89 23.24 -41.62 -12.05
C THR A 89 22.82 -41.83 -13.50
N GLU A 90 23.55 -42.66 -14.24
CA GLU A 90 23.18 -43.03 -15.62
C GLU A 90 21.79 -43.69 -15.70
N SER A 91 21.37 -44.41 -14.65
CA SER A 91 20.04 -45.02 -14.57
C SER A 91 18.90 -44.00 -14.59
N ASP A 92 19.20 -42.73 -14.25
CA ASP A 92 18.24 -41.63 -14.25
C ASP A 92 18.10 -40.94 -15.61
N ALA A 93 18.84 -41.36 -16.64
CA ALA A 93 18.79 -40.75 -17.98
C ALA A 93 17.38 -40.73 -18.58
N GLY A 94 16.50 -41.65 -18.17
CA GLY A 94 15.08 -41.66 -18.57
C GLY A 94 14.24 -40.52 -17.98
N LEU A 95 14.69 -39.87 -16.89
CA LEU A 95 14.02 -38.70 -16.31
C LEU A 95 14.23 -37.45 -17.16
N SER A 96 15.36 -37.36 -17.85
CA SER A 96 15.73 -36.26 -18.74
C SER A 96 16.49 -36.82 -19.93
N PRO A 97 15.79 -37.34 -20.97
CA PRO A 97 16.45 -37.89 -22.14
C PRO A 97 17.46 -36.90 -22.73
N GLY A 98 18.73 -37.33 -22.87
CA GLY A 98 19.84 -36.46 -23.30
C GLY A 98 20.24 -35.36 -22.31
N GLY A 99 19.84 -35.49 -21.04
CA GLY A 99 20.02 -34.48 -19.99
C GLY A 99 19.09 -33.27 -20.13
N ARG A 100 18.07 -33.35 -20.99
CA ARG A 100 17.22 -32.20 -21.36
C ARG A 100 15.86 -32.23 -20.68
N ILE A 101 15.25 -31.04 -20.57
CA ILE A 101 13.89 -30.83 -20.11
C ILE A 101 13.13 -29.91 -21.08
N THR A 102 11.81 -30.05 -21.11
CA THR A 102 10.90 -29.30 -21.99
C THR A 102 9.94 -28.44 -21.17
N ILE A 103 9.87 -27.15 -21.50
CA ILE A 103 9.09 -26.14 -20.80
C ILE A 103 8.11 -25.50 -21.77
N LYS A 104 6.82 -25.59 -21.46
CA LYS A 104 5.75 -24.82 -22.14
C LYS A 104 5.92 -23.34 -21.81
N LEU A 105 6.02 -22.50 -22.83
CA LEU A 105 6.09 -21.04 -22.70
C LEU A 105 4.69 -20.44 -22.86
N THR A 106 3.99 -20.27 -21.75
CA THR A 106 2.55 -19.99 -21.67
C THR A 106 2.14 -18.65 -22.28
N ARG A 107 3.05 -17.66 -22.30
CA ARG A 107 2.81 -16.34 -22.92
C ARG A 107 2.51 -16.42 -24.43
N LEU A 108 2.84 -17.55 -25.06
CA LEU A 108 2.68 -17.81 -26.49
C LEU A 108 1.54 -18.79 -26.79
N ASP A 109 0.71 -19.16 -25.80
CA ASP A 109 -0.40 -20.08 -26.01
C ASP A 109 -1.33 -19.59 -27.14
N GLY A 110 -1.52 -20.45 -28.15
CA GLY A 110 -2.37 -20.17 -29.31
C GLY A 110 -1.78 -19.17 -30.32
N ARG A 111 -0.52 -18.78 -30.17
CA ARG A 111 0.15 -17.81 -31.04
C ARG A 111 1.20 -18.49 -31.93
N GLN A 112 1.57 -17.83 -33.02
CA GLN A 112 2.73 -18.22 -33.83
C GLN A 112 4.01 -18.18 -32.98
N THR A 113 4.95 -19.10 -33.23
CA THR A 113 6.28 -19.04 -32.61
C THR A 113 7.20 -18.23 -33.49
N ALA A 114 7.69 -17.09 -32.99
CA ALA A 114 8.61 -16.22 -33.70
C ALA A 114 9.86 -15.98 -32.85
N VAL A 115 11.03 -16.16 -33.44
CA VAL A 115 12.32 -16.02 -32.77
C VAL A 115 13.26 -15.13 -33.59
N LEU A 116 14.24 -14.52 -32.91
CA LEU A 116 15.32 -13.75 -33.50
C LEU A 116 16.67 -14.07 -32.84
N SER A 117 17.76 -13.72 -33.52
CA SER A 117 19.09 -13.55 -32.93
C SER A 117 19.63 -12.22 -33.43
N ASP A 118 20.14 -11.39 -32.52
CA ASP A 118 20.68 -10.08 -32.87
C ASP A 118 21.96 -10.18 -33.70
N ASN A 119 22.67 -11.31 -33.63
CA ASN A 119 23.90 -11.59 -34.37
C ASN A 119 23.69 -12.54 -35.56
N SER A 120 22.44 -12.73 -36.01
CA SER A 120 22.11 -13.56 -37.17
C SER A 120 22.62 -14.99 -37.06
N SER A 121 22.54 -15.57 -35.86
CA SER A 121 23.05 -16.91 -35.55
C SER A 121 21.99 -18.00 -35.53
N LEU A 122 20.71 -17.68 -35.81
CA LEU A 122 19.63 -18.66 -35.76
C LEU A 122 19.75 -19.68 -36.88
N THR A 123 19.43 -20.92 -36.55
CA THR A 123 19.27 -22.03 -37.49
C THR A 123 17.93 -22.72 -37.25
N LEU A 124 17.34 -23.22 -38.33
CA LEU A 124 16.22 -24.15 -38.27
C LEU A 124 16.79 -25.56 -38.05
N VAL A 125 16.34 -26.25 -37.00
CA VAL A 125 16.72 -27.64 -36.77
C VAL A 125 16.15 -28.49 -37.90
N ASN A 126 17.01 -29.29 -38.54
CA ASN A 126 16.70 -30.02 -39.78
C ASN A 126 16.32 -29.10 -40.96
N ASP A 127 16.97 -27.94 -41.09
CA ASP A 127 16.84 -27.08 -42.28
C ASP A 127 17.11 -27.89 -43.57
N PRO A 128 16.24 -27.82 -44.59
CA PRO A 128 16.44 -28.53 -45.86
C PRO A 128 17.70 -28.06 -46.61
N VAL A 129 18.24 -26.89 -46.27
CA VAL A 129 19.54 -26.41 -46.76
C VAL A 129 20.50 -26.31 -45.56
N PRO A 130 21.44 -27.27 -45.42
CA PRO A 130 22.37 -27.29 -44.30
C PRO A 130 23.18 -26.00 -44.14
N GLY A 131 23.34 -25.53 -42.90
CA GLY A 131 24.22 -24.40 -42.56
C GLY A 131 23.63 -23.00 -42.78
N ARG A 132 22.39 -22.90 -43.27
CA ARG A 132 21.70 -21.62 -43.44
C ARG A 132 21.49 -20.93 -42.08
N LYS A 133 21.82 -19.64 -42.01
CA LYS A 133 21.65 -18.81 -40.82
C LYS A 133 20.65 -17.68 -41.08
N TRP A 134 19.91 -17.32 -40.04
CA TRP A 134 18.88 -16.30 -40.08
C TRP A 134 19.03 -15.32 -38.91
N ALA A 135 18.49 -14.13 -39.10
CA ALA A 135 18.34 -13.13 -38.03
C ALA A 135 16.98 -13.24 -37.35
N ALA A 136 15.95 -13.72 -38.06
CA ALA A 136 14.65 -14.04 -37.49
C ALA A 136 14.00 -15.22 -38.22
N LEU A 137 13.24 -16.04 -37.48
CA LEU A 137 12.46 -17.17 -37.97
C LEU A 137 11.05 -17.14 -37.36
N VAL A 138 10.06 -17.54 -38.14
CA VAL A 138 8.66 -17.63 -37.71
C VAL A 138 8.09 -18.97 -38.15
N ALA A 139 7.43 -19.69 -37.25
CA ALA A 139 6.63 -20.88 -37.57
C ALA A 139 5.14 -20.62 -37.32
N ARG A 140 4.32 -21.00 -38.32
CA ARG A 140 2.86 -21.11 -38.19
C ARG A 140 2.43 -22.50 -38.61
N GLU A 141 1.48 -23.06 -37.88
CA GLU A 141 0.84 -24.30 -38.28
C GLU A 141 0.05 -24.09 -39.58
N ILE A 142 0.10 -25.07 -40.47
CA ILE A 142 -0.61 -25.06 -41.75
C ILE A 142 -2.07 -25.44 -41.51
N ALA A 143 -2.99 -24.55 -41.90
CA ALA A 143 -4.42 -24.77 -41.73
C ALA A 143 -4.87 -26.10 -42.38
N GLY A 144 -5.68 -26.88 -41.64
CA GLY A 144 -6.18 -28.17 -42.12
C GLY A 144 -5.18 -29.33 -42.04
N THR A 145 -4.00 -29.11 -41.46
CA THR A 145 -3.02 -30.17 -41.15
C THR A 145 -2.96 -30.41 -39.65
N THR A 146 -2.29 -31.49 -39.23
CA THR A 146 -1.94 -31.74 -37.83
C THR A 146 -0.42 -31.74 -37.71
N ALA A 147 0.13 -30.82 -36.92
CA ALA A 147 1.57 -30.71 -36.65
C ALA A 147 2.47 -30.44 -37.86
N GLN A 148 1.94 -29.89 -38.95
CA GLN A 148 2.77 -29.37 -40.03
C GLN A 148 2.92 -27.85 -39.91
N TYR A 149 4.16 -27.38 -39.97
CA TYR A 149 4.51 -25.98 -39.77
C TYR A 149 5.15 -25.41 -41.01
N ARG A 150 4.60 -24.31 -41.52
CA ARG A 150 5.31 -23.46 -42.47
C ARG A 150 6.26 -22.55 -41.72
N VAL A 151 7.50 -22.48 -42.18
CA VAL A 151 8.56 -21.66 -41.59
C VAL A 151 8.97 -20.56 -42.56
N TRP A 152 9.12 -19.35 -42.05
CA TRP A 152 9.63 -18.19 -42.77
C TRP A 152 10.87 -17.62 -42.08
N GLY A 153 11.76 -17.00 -42.85
CA GLY A 153 13.03 -16.46 -42.39
C GLY A 153 13.27 -15.02 -42.83
N SER A 154 14.07 -14.29 -42.06
CA SER A 154 14.56 -12.96 -42.42
C SER A 154 16.03 -12.81 -42.05
N THR A 155 16.77 -12.07 -42.86
CA THR A 155 18.17 -11.68 -42.60
C THR A 155 18.28 -10.44 -41.72
N VAL A 156 17.14 -9.84 -41.35
CA VAL A 156 17.05 -8.71 -40.40
C VAL A 156 16.42 -9.20 -39.10
N ALA A 157 17.05 -8.89 -37.96
CA ALA A 157 16.52 -9.25 -36.65
C ALA A 157 15.26 -8.41 -36.35
N LYS A 158 14.09 -9.04 -36.39
CA LYS A 158 12.79 -8.40 -36.15
C LYS A 158 11.76 -9.42 -35.66
N CYS A 159 10.75 -8.92 -34.97
CA CYS A 159 9.55 -9.68 -34.65
C CYS A 159 8.44 -9.39 -35.67
N PRO A 160 7.62 -10.37 -36.07
CA PRO A 160 6.50 -10.12 -36.97
C PRO A 160 5.45 -9.25 -36.28
N ALA A 161 4.83 -8.34 -37.04
CA ALA A 161 3.70 -7.56 -36.52
C ALA A 161 2.49 -8.49 -36.29
N ALA A 162 1.79 -8.34 -35.17
CA ALA A 162 0.71 -9.25 -34.79
C ALA A 162 -0.45 -9.32 -35.81
N ALA A 163 -0.69 -8.23 -36.54
CA ALA A 163 -1.77 -8.12 -37.53
C ALA A 163 -1.36 -8.49 -38.97
N GLN A 164 -0.09 -8.81 -39.21
CA GLN A 164 0.45 -9.05 -40.54
C GLN A 164 0.79 -10.53 -40.77
N THR A 165 0.78 -10.96 -42.02
CA THR A 165 1.42 -12.21 -42.43
C THR A 165 2.95 -12.08 -42.30
N PRO A 166 3.70 -13.19 -42.16
CA PRO A 166 5.15 -13.12 -42.14
C PRO A 166 5.71 -12.45 -43.41
N GLU A 167 5.09 -12.68 -44.58
CA GLU A 167 5.46 -12.07 -45.86
C GLU A 167 5.24 -10.55 -45.87
N GLU A 168 4.11 -10.07 -45.37
CA GLU A 168 3.84 -8.62 -45.20
C GLU A 168 4.84 -7.97 -44.24
N SER A 169 5.29 -8.73 -43.23
CA SER A 169 6.38 -8.33 -42.33
C SER A 169 7.77 -8.51 -42.97
N GLY A 170 7.88 -8.89 -44.24
CA GLY A 170 9.13 -9.02 -44.99
C GLY A 170 9.96 -10.25 -44.61
N PHE A 171 9.32 -11.36 -44.27
CA PHE A 171 9.94 -12.68 -44.17
C PHE A 171 9.74 -13.47 -45.48
N VAL A 172 10.66 -14.38 -45.79
CA VAL A 172 10.59 -15.27 -46.95
C VAL A 172 10.35 -16.71 -46.51
N GLN A 173 9.52 -17.46 -47.22
CA GLN A 173 9.25 -18.86 -46.89
C GLN A 173 10.55 -19.68 -47.00
N VAL A 174 10.80 -20.54 -46.00
CA VAL A 174 12.02 -21.35 -45.86
C VAL A 174 11.74 -22.82 -46.14
N ALA A 175 10.73 -23.38 -45.48
CA ALA A 175 10.38 -24.80 -45.53
C ALA A 175 8.99 -25.07 -44.93
N ASP A 176 8.38 -26.18 -45.31
CA ASP A 176 7.28 -26.80 -44.56
C ASP A 176 7.85 -27.99 -43.77
N ILE A 177 7.63 -28.01 -42.46
CA ILE A 177 8.21 -28.96 -41.49
C ILE A 177 7.10 -29.87 -40.95
N PRO A 178 7.24 -31.20 -41.02
CA PRO A 178 6.11 -32.12 -40.86
C PRO A 178 5.69 -32.43 -39.42
N THR A 179 6.45 -31.99 -38.40
CA THR A 179 6.17 -32.31 -36.99
C THR A 179 6.40 -31.14 -36.04
N THR A 180 7.66 -30.71 -35.91
CA THR A 180 8.07 -29.69 -34.95
C THR A 180 9.02 -28.71 -35.63
N ALA A 181 8.65 -27.44 -35.69
CA ALA A 181 9.57 -26.39 -36.15
C ALA A 181 10.41 -25.91 -34.97
N ALA A 182 11.65 -26.40 -34.89
CA ALA A 182 12.59 -26.10 -33.81
C ALA A 182 13.69 -25.14 -34.26
N PHE A 183 14.03 -24.20 -33.39
CA PHE A 183 15.00 -23.13 -33.64
C PHE A 183 16.09 -23.16 -32.59
N THR A 184 17.34 -23.01 -33.01
CA THR A 184 18.50 -22.90 -32.13
C THR A 184 19.45 -21.84 -32.67
N THR A 185 20.48 -21.49 -31.90
CA THR A 185 21.63 -20.74 -32.39
C THR A 185 22.89 -21.62 -32.37
N THR A 186 24.01 -21.08 -32.85
CA THR A 186 25.33 -21.69 -32.68
C THR A 186 25.75 -21.84 -31.22
N LEU A 187 25.17 -21.04 -30.32
CA LEU A 187 25.43 -21.11 -28.88
C LEU A 187 24.69 -22.29 -28.23
N GLY A 188 23.48 -22.59 -28.70
CA GLY A 188 22.67 -23.70 -28.18
C GLY A 188 22.46 -23.61 -26.67
N ASP A 189 22.68 -24.72 -25.96
CA ASP A 189 22.55 -24.80 -24.50
C ASP A 189 23.79 -24.32 -23.74
N ASP A 190 24.67 -23.51 -24.32
CA ASP A 190 25.99 -23.16 -23.76
C ASP A 190 26.08 -23.23 -22.23
N ALA A 191 26.99 -24.08 -21.72
CA ALA A 191 27.16 -24.32 -20.31
C ALA A 191 27.96 -23.21 -19.60
N THR A 192 28.52 -22.24 -20.32
CA THR A 192 29.30 -21.17 -19.70
C THR A 192 28.42 -20.25 -18.84
N ASN A 193 28.99 -19.70 -17.77
CA ASN A 193 28.32 -18.69 -16.93
C ASN A 193 28.11 -17.34 -17.65
N ALA A 194 28.72 -17.15 -18.82
CA ALA A 194 28.50 -15.95 -19.60
C ALA A 194 27.09 -15.98 -20.21
N VAL A 195 26.36 -14.88 -20.07
CA VAL A 195 25.12 -14.67 -20.81
C VAL A 195 25.45 -13.75 -21.98
N ILE A 196 25.27 -14.27 -23.19
CA ILE A 196 25.49 -13.53 -24.43
C ILE A 196 24.16 -13.48 -25.18
N PRO A 197 23.18 -12.63 -24.74
CA PRO A 197 21.81 -12.70 -25.24
C PRO A 197 21.70 -12.58 -26.76
N LYS A 198 22.57 -11.76 -27.37
CA LYS A 198 22.58 -11.52 -28.82
C LYS A 198 22.82 -12.78 -29.66
N ASP A 199 23.50 -13.78 -29.08
CA ASP A 199 23.80 -15.08 -29.68
C ASP A 199 22.84 -16.19 -29.20
N MET A 200 21.84 -15.87 -28.37
CA MET A 200 20.80 -16.78 -27.89
C MET A 200 19.53 -16.70 -28.74
N VAL A 201 18.62 -17.64 -28.55
CA VAL A 201 17.31 -17.63 -29.19
C VAL A 201 16.42 -16.60 -28.49
N GLY A 202 16.17 -15.45 -29.13
CA GLY A 202 15.26 -14.42 -28.64
C GLY A 202 13.83 -14.68 -29.11
N LEU A 203 12.95 -15.14 -28.22
CA LEU A 203 11.53 -15.32 -28.48
C LEU A 203 10.80 -13.97 -28.49
N CYS A 204 10.02 -13.72 -29.55
CA CYS A 204 9.18 -12.54 -29.68
C CYS A 204 7.92 -12.65 -28.81
N GLU A 205 7.74 -11.72 -27.88
CA GLU A 205 6.59 -11.67 -26.98
C GLU A 205 5.43 -10.80 -27.53
N PRO A 206 4.17 -11.05 -27.14
CA PRO A 206 2.98 -10.38 -27.69
C PRO A 206 2.95 -8.84 -27.63
N LYS A 207 3.72 -8.20 -26.75
CA LYS A 207 3.77 -6.74 -26.57
C LYS A 207 5.02 -6.09 -27.17
N GLY A 208 5.71 -6.79 -28.07
CA GLY A 208 6.91 -6.32 -28.75
C GLY A 208 8.22 -6.64 -28.02
N GLY A 209 8.13 -7.12 -26.78
CA GLY A 209 9.27 -7.60 -26.01
C GLY A 209 9.97 -8.80 -26.63
N VAL A 210 11.20 -9.06 -26.18
CA VAL A 210 11.98 -10.23 -26.59
C VAL A 210 12.57 -10.87 -25.35
N ARG A 211 12.41 -12.19 -25.23
CA ARG A 211 12.98 -12.99 -24.14
C ARG A 211 13.93 -14.03 -24.69
N TYR A 212 15.14 -14.06 -24.14
CA TYR A 212 16.22 -14.88 -24.63
C TYR A 212 16.31 -16.18 -23.85
N TYR A 213 16.41 -17.28 -24.58
CA TYR A 213 16.47 -18.62 -24.02
C TYR A 213 17.74 -19.33 -24.48
N ARG A 214 18.32 -20.12 -23.57
CA ARG A 214 19.31 -21.13 -23.92
C ARG A 214 18.61 -22.29 -24.64
N GLY A 215 19.37 -22.98 -25.48
CA GLY A 215 18.94 -24.18 -26.17
C GLY A 215 17.99 -23.94 -27.32
N VAL A 216 16.96 -24.79 -27.38
CA VAL A 216 16.05 -24.88 -28.53
C VAL A 216 14.70 -24.28 -28.15
N VAL A 217 14.13 -23.46 -29.03
CA VAL A 217 12.72 -23.04 -28.93
C VAL A 217 11.97 -23.63 -30.11
N ALA A 218 10.83 -24.27 -29.87
CA ALA A 218 10.09 -24.99 -30.90
C ALA A 218 8.60 -24.65 -30.88
N ALA A 219 8.00 -24.61 -32.07
CA ALA A 219 6.56 -24.69 -32.25
C ALA A 219 6.13 -26.16 -32.23
N VAL A 220 5.17 -26.50 -31.37
CA VAL A 220 4.62 -27.86 -31.20
C VAL A 220 3.11 -27.78 -31.04
N ASN A 221 2.41 -28.89 -31.32
CA ASN A 221 1.00 -29.01 -30.97
C ASN A 221 0.85 -29.39 -29.49
N GLY A 222 -0.12 -28.76 -28.85
CA GLY A 222 -0.60 -29.14 -27.54
C GLY A 222 -1.42 -30.41 -27.57
N THR A 223 -2.03 -30.73 -26.42
CA THR A 223 -2.81 -31.96 -26.25
C THR A 223 -4.06 -31.99 -27.13
N ASP A 224 -4.67 -30.83 -27.38
CA ASP A 224 -5.89 -30.68 -28.19
C ASP A 224 -5.55 -30.28 -29.65
N GLY A 225 -4.28 -30.42 -30.05
CA GLY A 225 -3.81 -30.03 -31.38
C GLY A 225 -3.59 -28.53 -31.54
N GLU A 226 -3.69 -27.74 -30.48
CA GLU A 226 -3.54 -26.29 -30.52
C GLU A 226 -2.07 -25.85 -30.53
N ASN A 227 -1.75 -24.71 -31.14
CA ASN A 227 -0.34 -24.28 -31.21
C ASN A 227 0.24 -23.89 -29.83
N ARG A 228 1.45 -24.41 -29.56
CA ARG A 228 2.23 -24.19 -28.34
C ARG A 228 3.68 -23.89 -28.68
N THR A 229 4.34 -23.16 -27.79
CA THR A 229 5.79 -22.94 -27.85
C THR A 229 6.46 -23.66 -26.69
N VAL A 230 7.53 -24.40 -26.98
CA VAL A 230 8.31 -25.15 -25.99
C VAL A 230 9.78 -24.75 -26.05
N ASN A 231 10.38 -24.44 -24.90
CA ASN A 231 11.82 -24.35 -24.76
C ASN A 231 12.39 -25.68 -24.27
N THR A 232 13.46 -26.15 -24.91
CA THR A 232 14.12 -27.42 -24.64
C THR A 232 15.61 -27.21 -24.43
N LEU A 233 16.09 -27.48 -23.22
CA LEU A 233 17.47 -27.23 -22.80
C LEU A 233 17.91 -28.22 -21.72
N ARG A 234 19.20 -28.23 -21.39
CA ARG A 234 19.74 -29.03 -20.28
C ARG A 234 19.22 -28.52 -18.92
N VAL A 235 19.07 -29.45 -17.97
CA VAL A 235 18.44 -29.15 -16.68
C VAL A 235 19.20 -28.09 -15.87
N GLU A 236 20.53 -28.10 -15.87
CA GLU A 236 21.33 -27.11 -15.12
C GLU A 236 21.15 -25.69 -15.71
N GLU A 237 21.09 -25.56 -17.03
CA GLU A 237 20.83 -24.28 -17.71
C GLU A 237 19.39 -23.81 -17.52
N TYR A 238 18.42 -24.72 -17.42
CA TYR A 238 17.05 -24.38 -17.02
C TYR A 238 17.04 -23.73 -15.64
N LEU A 239 17.76 -24.30 -14.67
CA LEU A 239 17.81 -23.76 -13.30
C LEU A 239 18.35 -22.34 -13.24
N ARG A 240 19.22 -21.92 -14.17
CA ARG A 240 19.74 -20.54 -14.23
C ARG A 240 18.68 -19.49 -14.52
N GLY A 241 17.58 -19.87 -15.16
CA GLY A 241 16.41 -19.02 -15.34
C GLY A 241 15.32 -19.21 -14.29
N VAL A 242 15.47 -20.16 -13.36
CA VAL A 242 14.49 -20.47 -12.29
C VAL A 242 14.97 -19.97 -10.94
N VAL A 243 16.15 -20.40 -10.49
CA VAL A 243 16.66 -20.09 -9.15
C VAL A 243 16.70 -18.57 -8.86
N PRO A 244 17.20 -17.69 -9.76
CA PRO A 244 17.14 -16.25 -9.52
C PRO A 244 15.74 -15.64 -9.60
N SER A 245 14.79 -16.29 -10.29
CA SER A 245 13.38 -15.87 -10.34
C SER A 245 12.59 -16.31 -9.11
N GLU A 246 13.02 -17.37 -8.43
CA GLU A 246 12.37 -17.93 -7.24
C GLU A 246 12.98 -17.45 -5.92
N SER A 247 14.29 -17.20 -5.89
CA SER A 247 15.00 -16.71 -4.71
C SER A 247 15.94 -15.57 -5.09
N PRO A 248 15.86 -14.41 -4.40
CA PRO A 248 16.72 -13.27 -4.69
C PRO A 248 18.21 -13.62 -4.66
N PRO A 249 18.97 -13.37 -5.75
CA PRO A 249 20.39 -13.72 -5.80
C PRO A 249 21.25 -13.08 -4.70
N ALA A 250 20.87 -11.88 -4.25
CA ALA A 250 21.53 -11.16 -3.16
C ALA A 250 21.51 -11.92 -1.82
N TRP A 251 20.65 -12.93 -1.65
CA TRP A 251 20.69 -13.82 -0.49
C TRP A 251 22.01 -14.59 -0.40
N GLY A 252 22.67 -14.86 -1.53
CA GLY A 252 23.97 -15.51 -1.54
C GLY A 252 25.04 -14.77 -0.74
N ASP A 253 24.93 -13.44 -0.64
CA ASP A 253 25.88 -12.60 0.10
C ASP A 253 25.43 -12.32 1.55
N ALA A 254 24.19 -12.68 1.89
CA ALA A 254 23.60 -12.38 3.19
C ALA A 254 24.31 -13.14 4.33
N ALA A 255 24.41 -12.48 5.49
CA ALA A 255 25.07 -13.00 6.69
C ALA A 255 26.48 -13.57 6.40
N ASN A 256 27.33 -12.77 5.76
CA ASN A 256 28.70 -13.13 5.38
C ASN A 256 28.76 -14.39 4.48
N GLY A 257 27.82 -14.52 3.55
CA GLY A 257 27.76 -15.65 2.61
C GLY A 257 26.98 -16.87 3.10
N ALA A 258 26.50 -16.89 4.35
CA ALA A 258 25.73 -18.01 4.89
C ALA A 258 24.43 -18.25 4.10
N GLY A 259 23.80 -17.19 3.59
CA GLY A 259 22.58 -17.29 2.78
C GLY A 259 22.75 -18.05 1.46
N MET A 260 23.97 -18.32 1.01
CA MET A 260 24.24 -19.23 -0.11
C MET A 260 23.67 -20.64 0.12
N ASN A 261 23.56 -21.10 1.37
CA ASN A 261 22.93 -22.38 1.67
C ASN A 261 21.43 -22.41 1.31
N ALA A 262 20.73 -21.28 1.41
CA ALA A 262 19.35 -21.18 0.94
C ALA A 262 19.26 -21.33 -0.59
N LEU A 263 20.16 -20.69 -1.34
CA LEU A 263 20.22 -20.81 -2.80
C LEU A 263 20.59 -22.22 -3.27
N ARG A 264 21.48 -22.91 -2.55
CA ARG A 264 21.83 -24.33 -2.81
C ARG A 264 20.62 -25.25 -2.56
N ALA A 265 19.91 -25.05 -1.45
CA ALA A 265 18.69 -25.79 -1.17
C ALA A 265 17.60 -25.54 -2.24
N GLN A 266 17.40 -24.29 -2.64
CA GLN A 266 16.51 -23.91 -3.74
C GLN A 266 16.90 -24.58 -5.06
N SER A 267 18.19 -24.69 -5.36
CA SER A 267 18.68 -25.35 -6.58
C SER A 267 18.31 -26.84 -6.62
N VAL A 268 18.52 -27.57 -5.51
CA VAL A 268 18.16 -29.00 -5.40
C VAL A 268 16.65 -29.22 -5.43
N ALA A 269 15.89 -28.37 -4.73
CA ALA A 269 14.43 -28.40 -4.75
C ALA A 269 13.88 -28.13 -6.16
N ALA A 270 14.41 -27.12 -6.86
CA ALA A 270 13.98 -26.82 -8.22
C ALA A 270 14.34 -27.96 -9.19
N ARG A 271 15.54 -28.55 -9.06
CA ARG A 271 15.98 -29.68 -9.90
C ARG A 271 15.11 -30.91 -9.70
N SER A 272 14.83 -31.28 -8.46
CA SER A 272 14.02 -32.47 -8.14
C SER A 272 12.58 -32.30 -8.60
N TYR A 273 12.00 -31.10 -8.41
CA TYR A 273 10.69 -30.74 -8.96
C TYR A 273 10.65 -30.93 -10.48
N ALA A 274 11.60 -30.31 -11.19
CA ALA A 274 11.71 -30.37 -12.64
C ALA A 274 11.84 -31.81 -13.18
N LEU A 275 12.64 -32.64 -12.52
CA LEU A 275 12.86 -34.03 -12.93
C LEU A 275 11.68 -34.96 -12.60
N SER A 276 10.92 -34.66 -11.55
CA SER A 276 9.72 -35.42 -11.19
C SER A 276 8.48 -35.07 -12.04
N ALA A 277 8.46 -33.88 -12.64
CA ALA A 277 7.28 -33.31 -13.28
C ALA A 277 6.88 -34.02 -14.58
N ARG A 278 5.57 -34.02 -14.84
CA ARG A 278 4.91 -34.54 -16.04
C ARG A 278 3.64 -33.73 -16.33
N ALA A 279 3.78 -32.42 -16.49
CA ALA A 279 2.65 -31.50 -16.56
C ALA A 279 1.82 -31.65 -17.85
N TYR A 280 2.46 -31.92 -18.98
CA TYR A 280 1.82 -32.04 -20.29
C TYR A 280 2.38 -33.21 -21.09
N SER A 281 1.63 -33.71 -22.08
CA SER A 281 2.12 -34.75 -23.00
C SER A 281 3.29 -34.27 -23.89
N TYR A 282 3.35 -32.96 -24.15
CA TYR A 282 4.32 -32.31 -25.04
C TYR A 282 5.40 -31.49 -24.29
N ALA A 283 5.24 -31.29 -22.98
CA ALA A 283 6.18 -30.54 -22.15
C ALA A 283 6.18 -31.06 -20.70
N LYS A 284 7.36 -31.16 -20.09
CA LYS A 284 7.46 -31.56 -18.67
C LYS A 284 6.91 -30.52 -17.71
N LEU A 285 7.12 -29.23 -18.03
CA LEU A 285 6.88 -28.08 -17.16
C LEU A 285 6.23 -26.92 -17.93
N CYS A 286 5.96 -25.82 -17.21
CA CYS A 286 5.52 -24.52 -17.70
C CYS A 286 6.36 -23.39 -17.06
N ASP A 287 6.29 -22.19 -17.63
CA ASP A 287 7.08 -21.01 -17.22
C ASP A 287 6.43 -20.13 -16.14
N THR A 288 5.35 -20.60 -15.51
CA THR A 288 4.56 -19.88 -14.50
C THR A 288 4.66 -20.53 -13.12
N GLN A 289 4.10 -19.85 -12.11
CA GLN A 289 3.98 -20.36 -10.74
C GLN A 289 3.14 -21.65 -10.61
N ASP A 290 2.39 -22.05 -11.65
CA ASP A 290 1.72 -23.36 -11.68
C ASP A 290 2.75 -24.51 -11.74
N CYS A 291 3.93 -24.20 -12.29
CA CYS A 291 5.10 -25.07 -12.32
C CYS A 291 6.22 -24.43 -11.49
N GLN A 292 7.08 -23.64 -12.13
CA GLN A 292 8.15 -22.85 -11.52
C GLN A 292 8.32 -21.58 -12.38
N VAL A 293 8.62 -20.44 -11.76
CA VAL A 293 8.85 -19.21 -12.51
C VAL A 293 10.12 -19.38 -13.35
N TYR A 294 9.99 -19.30 -14.68
CA TYR A 294 11.10 -19.43 -15.62
C TYR A 294 11.17 -18.20 -16.52
N ASP A 295 12.15 -17.33 -16.28
CA ASP A 295 12.28 -16.07 -17.01
C ASP A 295 13.27 -16.12 -18.19
N GLY A 296 13.83 -17.28 -18.48
CA GLY A 296 14.90 -17.42 -19.47
C GLY A 296 16.19 -16.70 -19.04
N ALA A 297 17.10 -16.50 -19.97
CA ALA A 297 18.44 -15.98 -19.68
C ALA A 297 18.51 -14.43 -19.67
N ALA A 298 17.68 -13.77 -20.48
CA ALA A 298 17.63 -12.30 -20.56
C ALA A 298 16.31 -11.82 -21.19
N SER A 299 16.03 -10.52 -21.09
CA SER A 299 14.85 -9.89 -21.70
C SER A 299 15.11 -8.45 -22.17
N ARG A 300 14.24 -7.95 -23.05
CA ARG A 300 14.14 -6.54 -23.45
C ARG A 300 12.69 -6.18 -23.79
N ASP A 301 12.35 -4.91 -23.64
CA ASP A 301 11.01 -4.35 -23.89
C ASP A 301 10.63 -4.29 -25.37
N LYS A 302 11.63 -4.15 -26.25
CA LYS A 302 11.48 -4.14 -27.71
C LYS A 302 12.74 -4.57 -28.44
N VAL A 303 12.62 -4.96 -29.70
CA VAL A 303 13.78 -5.20 -30.59
C VAL A 303 14.68 -3.97 -30.62
N GLY A 304 15.98 -4.15 -30.39
CA GLY A 304 16.96 -3.06 -30.27
C GLY A 304 16.92 -2.28 -28.94
N GLY A 305 16.02 -2.62 -28.02
CA GLY A 305 15.95 -2.06 -26.67
C GLY A 305 17.09 -2.50 -25.75
N LYS A 306 17.10 -1.98 -24.53
CA LYS A 306 18.12 -2.31 -23.51
C LYS A 306 17.93 -3.76 -23.04
N LEU A 307 19.00 -4.54 -23.09
CA LEU A 307 19.04 -5.90 -22.56
C LEU A 307 19.11 -5.88 -21.03
N THR A 308 18.30 -6.73 -20.41
CA THR A 308 18.35 -7.06 -18.98
C THR A 308 18.68 -8.54 -18.86
N VAL A 309 19.77 -8.87 -18.17
CA VAL A 309 20.15 -10.26 -17.89
C VAL A 309 19.34 -10.75 -16.69
N ASN A 310 18.77 -11.95 -16.80
CA ASN A 310 17.93 -12.56 -15.77
C ASN A 310 18.71 -13.59 -14.93
N GLU A 311 19.76 -14.21 -15.48
CA GLU A 311 20.64 -15.10 -14.71
C GLU A 311 21.59 -14.31 -13.79
N ASP A 312 22.03 -14.90 -12.68
CA ASP A 312 22.96 -14.27 -11.73
C ASP A 312 24.10 -15.23 -11.34
N LEU A 313 25.32 -14.70 -11.22
CA LEU A 313 26.51 -15.49 -10.90
C LEU A 313 26.43 -16.18 -9.53
N ARG A 314 25.74 -15.58 -8.55
CA ARG A 314 25.58 -16.16 -7.21
C ARG A 314 24.67 -17.40 -7.24
N THR A 315 23.55 -17.31 -7.95
CA THR A 315 22.66 -18.47 -8.15
C THR A 315 23.31 -19.51 -9.04
N ASN A 316 24.09 -19.12 -10.06
CA ASN A 316 24.84 -20.06 -10.90
C ASN A 316 25.89 -20.84 -10.09
N ALA A 317 26.54 -20.19 -9.12
CA ALA A 317 27.44 -20.87 -8.19
C ALA A 317 26.68 -21.91 -7.33
N ALA A 318 25.53 -21.54 -6.75
CA ALA A 318 24.71 -22.49 -5.99
C ALA A 318 24.22 -23.70 -6.82
N ILE A 319 23.85 -23.46 -8.08
CA ILE A 319 23.45 -24.51 -9.03
C ILE A 319 24.64 -25.44 -9.30
N THR A 320 25.83 -24.87 -9.55
CA THR A 320 27.08 -25.62 -9.80
C THR A 320 27.49 -26.46 -8.60
N ASP A 321 27.46 -25.88 -7.40
CA ASP A 321 27.81 -26.57 -6.14
C ASP A 321 26.89 -27.76 -5.83
N THR A 322 25.68 -27.75 -6.39
CA THR A 322 24.65 -28.78 -6.16
C THR A 322 24.33 -29.58 -7.43
N ALA A 323 25.19 -29.53 -8.44
CA ALA A 323 24.96 -30.15 -9.73
C ALA A 323 24.62 -31.65 -9.58
N GLY A 324 23.51 -32.07 -10.18
CA GLY A 324 23.04 -33.45 -10.12
C GLY A 324 22.49 -33.93 -8.77
N PHE A 325 22.45 -33.12 -7.70
CA PHE A 325 21.79 -33.52 -6.45
C PHE A 325 20.26 -33.38 -6.54
N VAL A 326 19.55 -34.40 -6.05
CA VAL A 326 18.09 -34.52 -6.02
C VAL A 326 17.58 -35.21 -4.75
N MET A 327 16.32 -34.96 -4.39
CA MET A 327 15.62 -35.66 -3.29
C MET A 327 14.87 -36.90 -3.81
N ARG A 328 15.00 -38.03 -3.10
CA ARG A 328 14.35 -39.31 -3.45
C ARG A 328 13.47 -39.86 -2.33
N ASP A 329 12.37 -40.50 -2.70
CA ASP A 329 11.55 -41.25 -1.75
C ASP A 329 12.23 -42.57 -1.33
N ALA A 330 11.59 -43.30 -0.42
CA ALA A 330 12.06 -44.60 0.05
C ALA A 330 12.17 -45.66 -1.07
N ASN A 331 11.53 -45.46 -2.22
CA ASN A 331 11.60 -46.34 -3.39
C ASN A 331 12.69 -45.90 -4.38
N GLY A 332 13.48 -44.87 -4.07
CA GLY A 332 14.53 -44.34 -4.93
C GLY A 332 14.00 -43.48 -6.08
N LYS A 333 12.74 -43.06 -6.09
CA LYS A 333 12.19 -42.17 -7.13
C LYS A 333 12.42 -40.71 -6.76
N VAL A 334 12.80 -39.88 -7.76
CA VAL A 334 12.92 -38.43 -7.58
C VAL A 334 11.57 -37.81 -7.18
N VAL A 335 11.58 -37.04 -6.10
CA VAL A 335 10.39 -36.48 -5.47
C VAL A 335 10.05 -35.11 -6.05
N ARG A 336 8.74 -34.83 -6.14
CA ARG A 336 8.23 -33.49 -6.45
C ARG A 336 8.37 -32.59 -5.23
N THR A 337 9.54 -31.97 -5.09
CA THR A 337 9.90 -31.05 -4.02
C THR A 337 9.26 -29.68 -4.24
N GLU A 338 7.98 -29.57 -3.87
CA GLU A 338 7.27 -28.29 -3.85
C GLU A 338 7.94 -27.29 -2.90
N TYR A 339 7.77 -26.00 -3.18
CA TYR A 339 8.25 -24.92 -2.34
C TYR A 339 7.32 -23.70 -2.44
N THR A 340 7.36 -22.84 -1.43
CA THR A 340 6.49 -21.66 -1.28
C THR A 340 7.31 -20.46 -0.83
N SER A 341 6.82 -19.24 -1.02
CA SER A 341 7.55 -18.04 -0.57
C SER A 341 7.74 -18.02 0.95
N SER A 342 6.63 -17.99 1.69
CA SER A 342 6.60 -18.13 3.16
C SER A 342 5.51 -19.14 3.52
N ASN A 343 5.77 -20.04 4.47
CA ASN A 343 4.75 -20.99 4.92
C ASN A 343 3.93 -20.46 6.10
N GLY A 344 4.27 -19.29 6.65
CA GLY A 344 3.54 -18.66 7.75
C GLY A 344 4.08 -19.06 9.13
N GLY A 345 5.22 -19.77 9.18
CA GLY A 345 5.84 -20.30 10.40
C GLY A 345 5.55 -21.77 10.69
N ARG A 346 4.89 -22.49 9.78
CA ARG A 346 4.67 -23.95 9.86
C ARG A 346 4.48 -24.52 8.45
N THR A 347 5.06 -25.69 8.17
CA THR A 347 4.75 -26.42 6.94
C THR A 347 3.31 -26.94 6.94
N ALA A 348 2.69 -27.10 5.76
CA ALA A 348 1.31 -27.57 5.68
C ALA A 348 1.09 -29.03 6.12
N GLY A 349 2.15 -29.85 6.21
CA GLY A 349 2.09 -31.19 6.81
C GLY A 349 1.37 -32.26 6.01
N THR A 350 1.24 -32.11 4.69
CA THR A 350 0.56 -33.08 3.82
C THR A 350 1.54 -34.07 3.18
N THR A 351 2.13 -33.72 2.04
CA THR A 351 3.11 -34.53 1.30
C THR A 351 4.44 -34.66 2.06
N PHE A 352 4.78 -33.62 2.81
CA PHE A 352 6.01 -33.51 3.57
C PHE A 352 5.70 -33.30 5.06
N PRO A 353 6.64 -33.59 5.97
CA PRO A 353 6.39 -33.56 7.40
C PRO A 353 5.82 -32.22 7.88
N LEU A 354 4.86 -32.31 8.79
CA LEU A 354 4.35 -31.17 9.56
C LEU A 354 5.43 -30.71 10.53
N ARG A 355 5.91 -29.47 10.41
CA ARG A 355 6.92 -28.90 11.29
C ARG A 355 6.68 -27.41 11.52
N THR A 356 6.88 -26.96 12.74
CA THR A 356 7.10 -25.54 13.04
C THR A 356 8.37 -25.09 12.32
N ASP A 357 8.30 -23.94 11.66
CA ASP A 357 9.38 -23.41 10.84
C ASP A 357 9.98 -22.15 11.48
N ASP A 358 10.88 -22.37 12.44
CA ASP A 358 11.60 -21.29 13.11
C ASP A 358 12.46 -20.46 12.14
N GLY A 359 12.87 -21.07 11.01
CA GLY A 359 13.54 -20.37 9.92
C GLY A 359 12.64 -19.30 9.31
N ASP A 360 11.41 -19.63 8.94
CA ASP A 360 10.47 -18.66 8.33
C ASP A 360 10.08 -17.57 9.33
N ILE A 361 9.89 -17.93 10.60
CA ILE A 361 9.62 -16.98 11.69
C ILE A 361 10.82 -16.02 11.88
N ALA A 362 12.05 -16.54 11.97
CA ALA A 362 13.24 -15.72 12.23
C ALA A 362 13.73 -14.92 11.01
N ALA A 363 13.38 -15.37 9.80
CA ALA A 363 13.56 -14.57 8.59
C ALA A 363 12.69 -13.32 8.61
N ASP A 364 11.60 -13.36 9.40
CA ASP A 364 10.65 -12.27 9.59
C ASP A 364 10.19 -11.67 8.25
N PRO A 365 9.75 -12.43 7.24
CA PRO A 365 9.47 -11.86 5.92
C PRO A 365 8.27 -10.90 5.94
N ALA A 366 8.22 -9.98 4.97
CA ALA A 366 7.08 -9.08 4.77
C ALA A 366 5.76 -9.83 4.60
N GLU A 367 5.87 -11.07 4.10
CA GLU A 367 4.76 -11.94 3.73
C GLU A 367 4.40 -12.96 4.82
N LEU A 368 5.05 -12.91 5.99
CA LEU A 368 4.77 -13.81 7.10
C LEU A 368 3.34 -13.63 7.63
N ARG A 369 2.89 -12.37 7.69
CA ARG A 369 1.56 -11.95 8.17
C ARG A 369 0.97 -10.95 7.18
N TRP A 370 -0.33 -11.04 6.96
CA TRP A 370 -1.03 -10.14 6.05
C TRP A 370 -2.48 -9.95 6.47
N SER A 371 -3.03 -8.81 6.07
CA SER A 371 -4.44 -8.45 6.29
C SER A 371 -5.05 -8.06 4.95
N ASN A 372 -6.32 -8.36 4.75
CA ASN A 372 -7.07 -8.00 3.55
C ASN A 372 -8.53 -7.73 3.91
N VAL A 373 -9.22 -6.86 3.19
CA VAL A 373 -10.66 -6.65 3.35
C VAL A 373 -11.41 -7.02 2.09
N ILE A 374 -12.46 -7.82 2.25
CA ILE A 374 -13.38 -8.18 1.18
C ILE A 374 -14.73 -7.50 1.45
N SER A 375 -15.17 -6.61 0.58
CA SER A 375 -16.45 -5.92 0.77
C SER A 375 -17.64 -6.87 0.62
N LYS A 376 -18.73 -6.58 1.33
CA LYS A 376 -20.02 -7.29 1.16
C LYS A 376 -20.42 -7.37 -0.31
N ALA A 377 -20.33 -6.24 -1.02
CA ALA A 377 -20.69 -6.14 -2.43
C ALA A 377 -19.85 -7.07 -3.32
N ALA A 378 -18.56 -7.24 -3.03
CA ALA A 378 -17.70 -8.17 -3.78
C ALA A 378 -18.12 -9.63 -3.57
N ILE A 379 -18.50 -10.01 -2.34
CA ILE A 379 -18.96 -11.36 -2.00
C ILE A 379 -20.31 -11.63 -2.67
N GLU A 380 -21.30 -10.75 -2.50
CA GLU A 380 -22.65 -10.91 -3.05
C GLU A 380 -22.65 -10.89 -4.58
N LYS A 381 -21.77 -10.10 -5.21
CA LYS A 381 -21.59 -10.14 -6.66
C LYS A 381 -21.04 -11.47 -7.15
N LYS A 382 -20.13 -12.08 -6.39
CA LYS A 382 -19.49 -13.35 -6.76
C LYS A 382 -20.38 -14.56 -6.48
N TYR A 383 -21.19 -14.49 -5.43
CA TYR A 383 -22.09 -15.55 -4.98
C TYR A 383 -23.52 -15.01 -4.80
N PRO A 384 -24.22 -14.60 -5.87
CA PRO A 384 -25.54 -14.00 -5.78
C PRO A 384 -26.59 -14.95 -5.18
N GLU A 385 -26.36 -16.27 -5.22
CA GLU A 385 -27.25 -17.29 -4.67
C GLU A 385 -27.41 -17.25 -3.13
N ILE A 386 -26.50 -16.59 -2.41
CA ILE A 386 -26.58 -16.48 -0.94
C ILE A 386 -27.62 -15.45 -0.49
N GLY A 387 -28.06 -14.56 -1.39
CA GLY A 387 -28.85 -13.39 -1.02
C GLY A 387 -27.99 -12.35 -0.31
N VAL A 388 -28.42 -11.89 0.86
CA VAL A 388 -27.69 -10.88 1.62
C VAL A 388 -26.67 -11.56 2.54
N LEU A 389 -25.41 -11.13 2.51
CA LEU A 389 -24.35 -11.68 3.36
C LEU A 389 -24.69 -11.52 4.85
N VAL A 390 -24.56 -12.61 5.61
CA VAL A 390 -24.78 -12.67 7.07
C VAL A 390 -23.47 -12.91 7.81
N SER A 391 -22.67 -13.89 7.38
CA SER A 391 -21.38 -14.18 8.01
C SER A 391 -20.45 -14.94 7.05
N VAL A 392 -19.15 -14.91 7.36
CA VAL A 392 -18.17 -15.85 6.80
C VAL A 392 -17.52 -16.54 7.99
N VAL A 393 -17.49 -17.88 7.98
CA VAL A 393 -16.95 -18.70 9.07
C VAL A 393 -15.94 -19.67 8.50
N THR A 394 -14.76 -19.75 9.12
CA THR A 394 -13.70 -20.69 8.76
C THR A 394 -13.69 -21.90 9.68
N THR A 395 -13.23 -23.03 9.16
CA THR A 395 -12.87 -24.24 9.91
C THR A 395 -11.41 -24.57 9.60
N HIS A 396 -10.66 -25.02 10.60
CA HIS A 396 -9.20 -25.16 10.53
C HIS A 396 -8.72 -26.60 10.69
N ASP A 397 -7.48 -26.86 10.25
CA ASP A 397 -6.86 -28.20 10.28
C ASP A 397 -6.55 -28.73 11.69
N GLY A 398 -6.50 -27.87 12.70
CA GLY A 398 -6.24 -28.26 14.08
C GLY A 398 -4.77 -28.54 14.39
N LEU A 399 -3.85 -28.16 13.50
CA LEU A 399 -2.44 -28.54 13.55
C LEU A 399 -1.55 -27.44 14.18
N GLY A 400 -2.15 -26.49 14.89
CA GLY A 400 -1.45 -25.47 15.67
C GLY A 400 -1.04 -24.19 14.92
N GLY A 401 -0.60 -23.20 15.69
CA GLY A 401 -0.35 -21.82 15.26
C GLY A 401 -1.57 -20.91 15.42
N GLU A 402 -1.55 -19.71 14.84
CA GLU A 402 -2.70 -18.79 14.87
C GLU A 402 -3.93 -19.43 14.21
N TRP A 403 -5.10 -19.19 14.82
CA TRP A 403 -6.40 -19.76 14.43
C TRP A 403 -6.43 -21.30 14.35
N ASN A 404 -5.46 -21.96 15.00
CA ASN A 404 -5.29 -23.40 14.98
C ASN A 404 -5.03 -23.99 13.58
N GLY A 405 -4.40 -23.20 12.68
CA GLY A 405 -3.80 -23.66 11.43
C GLY A 405 -4.54 -23.25 10.15
N TYR A 406 -4.33 -24.01 9.06
CA TYR A 406 -4.87 -23.68 7.74
C TYR A 406 -6.39 -23.80 7.71
N ALA A 407 -7.06 -22.86 7.05
CA ALA A 407 -8.48 -22.95 6.75
C ALA A 407 -8.72 -24.13 5.78
N THR A 408 -9.52 -25.10 6.21
CA THR A 408 -9.91 -26.26 5.42
C THR A 408 -11.27 -26.07 4.76
N SER A 409 -12.18 -25.35 5.42
CA SER A 409 -13.49 -25.00 4.91
C SER A 409 -13.87 -23.55 5.26
N VAL A 410 -14.63 -22.91 4.37
CA VAL A 410 -15.19 -21.58 4.55
C VAL A 410 -16.66 -21.61 4.21
N ALA A 411 -17.52 -21.29 5.18
CA ALA A 411 -18.96 -21.17 5.01
C ALA A 411 -19.34 -19.69 4.86
N ILE A 412 -19.78 -19.29 3.67
CA ILE A 412 -20.35 -17.98 3.39
C ILE A 412 -21.86 -18.08 3.57
N ASN A 413 -22.36 -17.60 4.70
CA ASN A 413 -23.77 -17.66 5.04
C ASN A 413 -24.46 -16.38 4.56
N GLY A 414 -25.54 -16.54 3.78
CA GLY A 414 -26.44 -15.44 3.45
C GLY A 414 -27.87 -15.74 3.86
N THR A 415 -28.77 -14.77 3.63
CA THR A 415 -30.18 -14.87 4.01
C THR A 415 -30.96 -15.91 3.24
N ALA A 416 -30.51 -16.30 2.04
CA ALA A 416 -31.19 -17.27 1.19
C ALA A 416 -30.55 -18.65 1.25
N SER A 417 -29.21 -18.72 1.29
CA SER A 417 -28.47 -19.98 1.31
C SER A 417 -27.06 -19.81 1.87
N THR A 418 -26.37 -20.94 2.11
CA THR A 418 -24.95 -20.99 2.47
C THR A 418 -24.14 -21.53 1.31
N ARG A 419 -23.08 -20.80 0.91
CA ARG A 419 -22.06 -21.28 -0.01
C ARG A 419 -20.86 -21.79 0.79
N THR A 420 -20.54 -23.09 0.65
CA THR A 420 -19.34 -23.67 1.27
C THR A 420 -18.23 -23.81 0.23
N LEU A 421 -17.02 -23.40 0.61
CA LEU A 421 -15.80 -23.50 -0.19
C LEU A 421 -14.71 -24.21 0.63
N THR A 422 -13.72 -24.79 -0.04
CA THR A 422 -12.46 -25.10 0.64
C THR A 422 -11.72 -23.80 0.96
N GLY A 423 -10.80 -23.82 1.94
CA GLY A 423 -9.95 -22.66 2.21
C GLY A 423 -9.12 -22.23 0.98
N TRP A 424 -8.78 -23.19 0.13
CA TRP A 424 -8.11 -23.00 -1.16
C TRP A 424 -8.97 -22.31 -2.20
N ASP A 425 -10.23 -22.72 -2.34
CA ASP A 425 -11.17 -22.12 -3.28
C ASP A 425 -11.50 -20.70 -2.87
N PHE A 426 -11.69 -20.44 -1.57
CA PHE A 426 -11.92 -19.09 -1.06
C PHE A 426 -10.68 -18.20 -1.26
N ARG A 427 -9.47 -18.72 -1.00
CA ARG A 427 -8.20 -18.04 -1.32
C ARG A 427 -8.14 -17.64 -2.79
N SER A 428 -8.43 -18.56 -3.69
CA SER A 428 -8.37 -18.31 -5.14
C SER A 428 -9.50 -17.39 -5.60
N ALA A 429 -10.67 -17.47 -4.98
CA ALA A 429 -11.81 -16.61 -5.28
C ALA A 429 -11.55 -15.14 -4.98
N PHE A 430 -10.77 -14.84 -3.94
CA PHE A 430 -10.51 -13.46 -3.50
C PHE A 430 -9.03 -13.08 -3.58
N SER A 431 -8.23 -13.84 -4.33
CA SER A 431 -6.80 -13.57 -4.57
C SER A 431 -5.99 -13.40 -3.27
N LEU A 432 -6.31 -14.18 -2.24
CA LEU A 432 -5.60 -14.14 -0.95
C LEU A 432 -4.21 -14.78 -1.09
N ARG A 433 -3.30 -14.49 -0.16
CA ARG A 433 -1.90 -14.94 -0.27
C ARG A 433 -1.71 -16.43 0.01
N ALA A 434 -2.42 -16.96 1.01
CA ALA A 434 -2.34 -18.36 1.44
C ALA A 434 -3.70 -18.80 2.03
N PRO A 435 -3.95 -20.11 2.21
CA PRO A 435 -5.14 -20.62 2.89
C PRO A 435 -4.99 -20.68 4.41
N TRP A 436 -4.03 -19.97 5.00
CA TRP A 436 -3.91 -19.82 6.45
C TRP A 436 -4.43 -18.44 6.84
N TYR A 437 -5.70 -18.37 7.21
CA TYR A 437 -6.36 -17.12 7.63
C TYR A 437 -7.59 -17.39 8.48
N GLU A 438 -8.01 -16.35 9.19
CA GLU A 438 -9.30 -16.24 9.86
C GLU A 438 -10.08 -15.05 9.32
N THR A 439 -11.40 -15.13 9.41
CA THR A 439 -12.33 -14.10 8.95
C THR A 439 -13.02 -13.43 10.12
N THR A 440 -13.07 -12.09 10.10
CA THR A 440 -13.80 -11.31 11.10
C THR A 440 -14.81 -10.40 10.39
N PRO A 441 -16.11 -10.45 10.75
CA PRO A 441 -17.08 -9.56 10.16
C PRO A 441 -16.83 -8.13 10.62
N ILE A 442 -16.90 -7.19 9.67
CA ILE A 442 -16.90 -5.75 9.96
C ILE A 442 -18.32 -5.24 9.74
N TYR A 443 -18.84 -4.51 10.73
CA TYR A 443 -20.17 -3.89 10.68
C TYR A 443 -20.10 -2.40 10.38
N GLY A 444 -21.21 -1.85 9.91
CA GLY A 444 -21.37 -0.40 9.75
C GLY A 444 -21.44 0.29 11.12
N ALA A 445 -21.89 1.54 11.14
CA ALA A 445 -22.23 2.18 12.41
C ALA A 445 -23.34 1.37 13.13
N ALA A 446 -23.27 1.28 14.45
CA ALA A 446 -24.34 0.67 15.24
C ALA A 446 -25.66 1.44 15.02
N PRO A 447 -26.84 0.79 15.10
CA PRO A 447 -28.12 1.46 14.85
C PRO A 447 -28.41 2.67 15.76
N ASP A 448 -27.87 2.66 16.97
CA ASP A 448 -27.97 3.71 17.98
C ASP A 448 -26.75 4.66 18.00
N ALA A 449 -25.81 4.49 17.07
CA ALA A 449 -24.61 5.30 17.00
C ALA A 449 -24.96 6.78 16.72
N PRO A 450 -24.28 7.74 17.37
CA PRO A 450 -24.50 9.16 17.10
C PRO A 450 -24.35 9.50 15.62
N VAL A 451 -25.36 10.21 15.09
CA VAL A 451 -25.36 10.63 13.69
C VAL A 451 -24.26 11.65 13.47
N VAL A 452 -23.46 11.43 12.43
CA VAL A 452 -22.36 12.30 12.02
C VAL A 452 -22.73 12.97 10.71
N GLY A 453 -22.36 14.24 10.56
CA GLY A 453 -22.61 15.02 9.36
C GLY A 453 -21.77 14.60 8.16
N SER A 454 -21.93 15.35 7.07
CA SER A 454 -21.08 15.20 5.89
C SER A 454 -19.61 15.39 6.25
N MET A 455 -18.75 14.59 5.63
CA MET A 455 -17.32 14.66 5.81
C MET A 455 -16.63 14.99 4.49
N LEU A 456 -15.43 15.57 4.56
CA LEU A 456 -14.53 15.73 3.43
C LEU A 456 -13.20 15.09 3.80
N PHE A 457 -12.75 14.11 3.01
CA PHE A 457 -11.45 13.49 3.16
C PHE A 457 -10.48 13.99 2.10
N ILE A 458 -9.44 14.71 2.50
CA ILE A 458 -8.38 15.18 1.62
C ILE A 458 -7.09 14.42 1.94
N GLY A 459 -6.46 13.83 0.92
CA GLY A 459 -5.24 13.04 1.13
C GLY A 459 -4.31 12.96 -0.07
N ASP A 460 -3.13 12.42 0.19
CA ASP A 460 -2.03 12.26 -0.78
C ASP A 460 -1.94 10.83 -1.36
N SER A 461 -0.75 10.42 -1.81
CA SER A 461 -0.50 9.09 -2.39
C SER A 461 -0.76 7.95 -1.41
N VAL A 462 -0.53 8.14 -0.11
CA VAL A 462 -0.84 7.12 0.90
C VAL A 462 -2.35 6.91 0.94
N SER A 463 -3.11 8.00 1.04
CA SER A 463 -4.58 7.94 1.09
C SER A 463 -5.19 7.45 -0.21
N GLU A 464 -4.65 7.85 -1.37
CA GLU A 464 -5.10 7.39 -2.68
C GLU A 464 -4.93 5.88 -2.84
N SER A 465 -3.82 5.32 -2.36
CA SER A 465 -3.58 3.87 -2.40
C SER A 465 -4.56 3.06 -1.55
N THR A 466 -5.23 3.69 -0.57
CA THR A 466 -6.18 3.03 0.35
C THR A 466 -7.66 3.20 -0.04
N ARG A 467 -7.94 3.75 -1.23
CA ARG A 467 -9.32 4.13 -1.61
C ARG A 467 -10.30 2.95 -1.49
N THR A 468 -9.93 1.78 -1.99
CA THR A 468 -10.79 0.58 -1.98
C THR A 468 -11.12 0.13 -0.56
N GLU A 469 -10.12 0.12 0.31
CA GLU A 469 -10.22 -0.26 1.72
C GLU A 469 -11.04 0.78 2.49
N PHE A 470 -10.81 2.07 2.23
CA PHE A 470 -11.56 3.18 2.82
C PHE A 470 -13.04 3.13 2.43
N GLU A 471 -13.36 2.88 1.17
CA GLU A 471 -14.73 2.72 0.69
C GLU A 471 -15.43 1.52 1.35
N SER A 472 -14.70 0.44 1.59
CA SER A 472 -15.24 -0.77 2.23
C SER A 472 -15.44 -0.59 3.75
N LEU A 473 -14.47 0.00 4.43
CA LEU A 473 -14.39 0.03 5.89
C LEU A 473 -14.91 1.34 6.50
N VAL A 474 -14.63 2.48 5.89
CA VAL A 474 -14.95 3.80 6.46
C VAL A 474 -16.27 4.33 5.91
N LEU A 475 -16.46 4.35 4.58
CA LEU A 475 -17.71 4.88 3.99
C LEU A 475 -18.96 4.11 4.42
N SER A 476 -18.82 2.84 4.75
CA SER A 476 -19.93 2.02 5.26
C SER A 476 -20.47 2.52 6.61
N ALA A 477 -19.66 3.23 7.41
CA ALA A 477 -20.10 3.89 8.63
C ALA A 477 -20.21 5.42 8.50
N TYR A 478 -19.60 6.01 7.48
CA TYR A 478 -19.59 7.45 7.21
C TYR A 478 -19.96 7.73 5.74
N PRO A 479 -21.20 7.42 5.33
CA PRO A 479 -21.60 7.37 3.91
C PRO A 479 -21.62 8.73 3.22
N THR A 480 -21.66 9.82 3.98
CA THR A 480 -21.69 11.20 3.48
C THR A 480 -20.30 11.83 3.36
N THR A 481 -19.25 11.01 3.16
CA THR A 481 -17.88 11.48 3.01
C THR A 481 -17.54 11.73 1.53
N ASP A 482 -17.15 12.96 1.19
CA ASP A 482 -16.55 13.30 -0.09
C ASP A 482 -15.04 12.98 -0.06
N ILE A 483 -14.55 12.16 -1.00
CA ILE A 483 -13.16 11.68 -1.04
C ILE A 483 -12.37 12.44 -2.12
N GLN A 484 -11.41 13.24 -1.67
CA GLN A 484 -10.52 14.08 -2.46
C GLN A 484 -9.04 13.70 -2.25
N VAL A 485 -8.67 12.51 -2.71
CA VAL A 485 -7.29 11.98 -2.61
C VAL A 485 -6.60 12.04 -3.97
N ALA A 486 -5.28 12.32 -4.00
CA ALA A 486 -4.47 12.22 -5.22
C ALA A 486 -2.97 12.06 -4.88
N SER A 487 -2.26 11.26 -5.68
CA SER A 487 -0.81 11.12 -5.55
C SER A 487 -0.07 12.45 -5.65
N GLY A 488 0.94 12.64 -4.80
CA GLY A 488 1.78 13.84 -4.76
C GLY A 488 1.08 15.10 -4.25
N ARG A 489 -0.17 15.02 -3.73
CA ARG A 489 -0.89 16.17 -3.18
C ARG A 489 -0.19 16.69 -1.94
N CYS A 490 -0.07 18.01 -1.84
CA CYS A 490 0.44 18.73 -0.67
C CYS A 490 -0.62 19.71 -0.14
N MET A 491 -0.39 20.32 1.02
CA MET A 491 -1.34 21.20 1.70
C MET A 491 -1.63 22.46 0.88
N VAL A 492 -0.58 23.16 0.44
CA VAL A 492 -0.69 24.45 -0.26
C VAL A 492 0.44 24.61 -1.27
N GLY A 493 0.09 24.98 -2.50
CA GLY A 493 1.02 25.51 -3.48
C GLY A 493 0.80 24.99 -4.89
N PRO A 494 1.06 25.82 -5.92
CA PRO A 494 1.00 25.39 -7.32
C PRO A 494 2.10 24.40 -7.68
N THR A 495 3.10 24.23 -6.79
CA THR A 495 4.20 23.28 -6.95
C THR A 495 3.91 21.90 -6.36
N CYS A 496 2.75 21.67 -5.73
CA CYS A 496 2.36 20.30 -5.37
C CYS A 496 2.31 19.45 -6.64
N LEU A 497 2.91 18.26 -6.62
CA LEU A 497 2.89 17.34 -7.76
C LEU A 497 1.46 16.87 -8.07
N GLY A 498 0.66 16.66 -7.02
CA GLY A 498 -0.78 16.40 -7.10
C GLY A 498 -1.57 17.70 -7.03
N GLN A 499 -2.35 17.98 -8.08
CA GLN A 499 -3.23 19.14 -8.17
C GLN A 499 -4.71 18.71 -8.27
N PRO A 500 -5.66 19.54 -7.78
CA PRO A 500 -5.46 20.78 -7.02
C PRO A 500 -4.80 20.53 -5.64
N ASP A 501 -4.14 21.51 -5.04
CA ASP A 501 -3.65 21.37 -3.65
C ASP A 501 -4.81 21.28 -2.62
N GLY A 502 -4.50 20.91 -1.38
CA GLY A 502 -5.51 20.75 -0.31
C GLY A 502 -6.32 22.03 -0.05
N LEU A 503 -5.65 23.18 0.03
CA LEU A 503 -6.30 24.48 0.23
C LEU A 503 -7.21 24.88 -0.93
N SER A 504 -6.89 24.50 -2.16
CA SER A 504 -7.68 24.79 -3.36
C SER A 504 -8.96 23.96 -3.38
N ILE A 505 -8.93 22.69 -2.96
CA ILE A 505 -10.14 21.89 -2.74
C ILE A 505 -11.05 22.58 -1.74
N ILE A 506 -10.51 22.92 -0.57
CA ILE A 506 -11.26 23.60 0.49
C ILE A 506 -11.85 24.90 -0.04
N ASN A 507 -11.07 25.63 -0.85
CA ASN A 507 -11.53 26.90 -1.37
C ASN A 507 -12.65 26.81 -2.40
N ALA A 508 -12.73 25.69 -3.11
CA ALA A 508 -13.78 25.39 -4.08
C ALA A 508 -15.10 24.91 -3.44
N LEU A 509 -15.13 24.64 -2.12
CA LEU A 509 -16.36 24.23 -1.44
C LEU A 509 -17.43 25.32 -1.51
N THR A 510 -18.61 24.94 -1.98
CA THR A 510 -19.82 25.76 -1.94
C THR A 510 -20.58 25.55 -0.62
N PRO A 511 -21.47 26.46 -0.20
CA PRO A 511 -22.22 26.31 1.05
C PRO A 511 -22.99 24.99 1.18
N ASP A 512 -23.56 24.50 0.08
CA ASP A 512 -24.27 23.22 -0.01
C ASP A 512 -23.35 21.99 0.06
N LYS A 513 -22.05 22.16 -0.23
CA LYS A 513 -21.02 21.11 -0.18
C LYS A 513 -20.10 21.22 1.04
N THR A 514 -20.35 22.17 1.93
CA THR A 514 -19.52 22.35 3.11
C THR A 514 -19.72 21.19 4.08
N PRO A 515 -18.66 20.48 4.48
CA PRO A 515 -18.77 19.35 5.39
C PRO A 515 -18.90 19.81 6.86
N ALA A 516 -19.47 18.96 7.71
CA ALA A 516 -19.40 19.14 9.16
C ALA A 516 -17.98 18.82 9.68
N VAL A 517 -17.31 17.86 9.05
CA VAL A 517 -15.97 17.36 9.42
C VAL A 517 -15.02 17.37 8.22
N ALA A 518 -13.79 17.81 8.40
CA ALA A 518 -12.73 17.64 7.41
C ALA A 518 -11.64 16.71 7.95
N LEU A 519 -11.41 15.58 7.27
CA LEU A 519 -10.30 14.66 7.51
C LEU A 519 -9.16 15.00 6.53
N ILE A 520 -7.98 15.32 7.05
CA ILE A 520 -6.82 15.78 6.27
C ILE A 520 -5.64 14.83 6.52
N ALA A 521 -5.34 13.97 5.56
CA ALA A 521 -4.16 13.11 5.56
C ALA A 521 -3.15 13.62 4.52
N LEU A 522 -2.66 14.84 4.78
CA LEU A 522 -1.66 15.51 3.98
C LEU A 522 -0.46 15.85 4.85
N GLY A 523 0.71 15.76 4.24
CA GLY A 523 1.94 16.13 4.91
C GLY A 523 3.14 15.53 4.22
N TYR A 524 3.07 14.31 3.67
CA TYR A 524 4.24 13.61 3.13
C TYR A 524 4.95 14.40 2.02
N ASN A 525 4.18 15.14 1.21
CA ASN A 525 4.67 15.92 0.07
C ASN A 525 4.95 17.40 0.39
N ASP A 526 4.85 17.80 1.66
CA ASP A 526 5.06 19.18 2.12
C ASP A 526 6.49 19.40 2.65
N THR A 527 6.89 20.67 2.80
CA THR A 527 8.21 21.03 3.37
C THR A 527 8.06 21.59 4.78
N SER A 528 8.98 21.26 5.69
CA SER A 528 8.94 21.78 7.06
C SER A 528 9.07 23.30 7.16
N THR A 529 9.61 23.97 6.14
CA THR A 529 9.77 25.43 6.13
C THR A 529 8.43 26.16 6.16
N SER A 530 7.43 25.65 5.43
CA SER A 530 6.13 26.31 5.25
C SER A 530 4.98 25.60 5.98
N TYR A 531 5.14 24.33 6.36
CA TYR A 531 4.05 23.47 6.84
C TYR A 531 3.23 24.05 8.00
N ALA A 532 3.87 24.68 9.00
CA ALA A 532 3.14 25.33 10.09
C ALA A 532 2.20 26.45 9.60
N THR A 533 2.63 27.24 8.62
CA THR A 533 1.80 28.30 8.02
C THR A 533 0.70 27.72 7.14
N GLU A 534 0.96 26.60 6.47
CA GLU A 534 -0.01 25.91 5.63
C GLU A 534 -1.13 25.27 6.46
N ILE A 535 -0.81 24.70 7.63
CA ILE A 535 -1.80 24.23 8.60
C ILE A 535 -2.72 25.39 9.01
N ASP A 536 -2.16 26.54 9.41
CA ASP A 536 -2.95 27.73 9.77
C ASP A 536 -3.88 28.17 8.63
N GLN A 537 -3.41 28.11 7.37
CA GLN A 537 -4.20 28.46 6.19
C GLN A 537 -5.37 27.49 5.97
N VAL A 538 -5.12 26.19 6.04
CA VAL A 538 -6.14 25.14 5.88
C VAL A 538 -7.16 25.22 7.00
N VAL A 539 -6.73 25.34 8.26
CA VAL A 539 -7.61 25.47 9.43
C VAL A 539 -8.49 26.72 9.30
N ALA A 540 -7.91 27.87 8.96
CA ALA A 540 -8.66 29.10 8.78
C ALA A 540 -9.67 29.00 7.61
N ALA A 541 -9.30 28.36 6.51
CA ALA A 541 -10.16 28.20 5.34
C ALA A 541 -11.36 27.27 5.60
N LEU A 542 -11.17 26.21 6.39
CA LEU A 542 -12.22 25.29 6.83
C LEU A 542 -13.14 25.96 7.86
N ALA A 543 -12.56 26.62 8.86
CA ALA A 543 -13.33 27.35 9.87
C ALA A 543 -14.18 28.47 9.25
N ALA A 544 -13.64 29.21 8.28
CA ALA A 544 -14.37 30.26 7.57
C ALA A 544 -15.59 29.75 6.79
N ARG A 545 -15.64 28.46 6.48
CA ARG A 545 -16.77 27.80 5.82
C ARG A 545 -17.76 27.18 6.80
N GLY A 546 -17.43 27.13 8.09
CA GLY A 546 -18.29 26.55 9.12
C GLY A 546 -18.06 25.05 9.35
N VAL A 547 -16.92 24.52 8.89
CA VAL A 547 -16.49 23.16 9.24
C VAL A 547 -16.18 23.14 10.75
N GLN A 548 -16.88 22.28 11.48
CA GLN A 548 -16.89 22.30 12.94
C GLN A 548 -15.79 21.44 13.56
N ARG A 549 -15.32 20.40 12.85
CA ARG A 549 -14.23 19.52 13.30
C ARG A 549 -13.22 19.32 12.17
N ILE A 550 -11.94 19.51 12.48
CA ILE A 550 -10.83 19.29 11.56
C ILE A 550 -9.96 18.19 12.15
N VAL A 551 -9.83 17.08 11.43
CA VAL A 551 -9.09 15.90 11.86
C VAL A 551 -7.88 15.77 10.96
N PHE A 552 -6.68 15.93 11.50
CA PHE A 552 -5.45 15.63 10.77
C PHE A 552 -5.00 14.20 11.07
N VAL A 553 -4.41 13.54 10.08
CA VAL A 553 -3.68 12.28 10.27
C VAL A 553 -2.20 12.61 10.20
N ASN A 554 -1.44 12.28 11.24
CA ASN A 554 0.00 12.53 11.24
C ASN A 554 0.76 11.48 10.39
N MET A 555 2.05 11.69 10.14
CA MET A 555 2.84 10.86 9.22
C MET A 555 3.69 9.84 9.98
N SER A 556 3.77 8.60 9.49
CA SER A 556 4.75 7.62 9.95
C SER A 556 6.19 8.12 9.74
N THR A 557 7.01 8.01 10.78
CA THR A 557 8.42 8.46 10.78
C THR A 557 9.42 7.36 10.41
N ARG A 558 8.95 6.22 9.89
CA ARG A 558 9.80 5.08 9.49
C ARG A 558 10.85 5.44 8.45
N ARG A 559 10.53 6.34 7.51
CA ARG A 559 11.53 6.89 6.58
C ARG A 559 12.44 7.89 7.30
N ARG A 560 13.54 7.38 7.87
CA ARG A 560 14.51 8.18 8.65
C ARG A 560 15.21 9.30 7.87
N THR A 561 15.20 9.26 6.54
CA THR A 561 15.79 10.29 5.70
C THR A 561 14.90 11.52 5.53
N ALA A 562 13.64 11.47 5.96
CA ALA A 562 12.67 12.55 5.85
C ALA A 562 12.35 13.13 7.23
N ASP A 563 12.02 14.42 7.27
CA ASP A 563 11.77 15.20 8.49
C ASP A 563 10.29 15.16 8.95
N PHE A 564 9.60 14.03 8.74
CA PHE A 564 8.18 13.88 9.10
C PHE A 564 7.90 14.13 10.58
N GLY A 565 8.84 13.80 11.47
CA GLY A 565 8.69 14.07 12.92
C GLY A 565 8.58 15.56 13.25
N THR A 566 9.29 16.42 12.51
CA THR A 566 9.20 17.89 12.66
C THR A 566 7.81 18.37 12.27
N ARG A 567 7.28 17.86 11.15
CA ARG A 567 5.92 18.18 10.68
C ARG A 567 4.83 17.65 11.62
N ASN A 568 5.00 16.45 12.18
CA ASN A 568 4.10 15.90 13.20
C ASN A 568 4.07 16.79 14.47
N THR A 569 5.22 17.35 14.85
CA THR A 569 5.29 18.32 15.96
C THR A 569 4.50 19.58 15.63
N MET A 570 4.56 20.08 14.39
CA MET A 570 3.77 21.24 13.95
C MET A 570 2.26 20.96 13.98
N LEU A 571 1.82 19.76 13.58
CA LEU A 571 0.41 19.34 13.71
C LEU A 571 -0.03 19.31 15.19
N THR A 572 0.81 18.75 16.06
CA THR A 572 0.54 18.69 17.50
C THR A 572 0.42 20.10 18.10
N ASN A 573 1.32 21.01 17.73
CA ASN A 573 1.27 22.40 18.14
C ASN A 573 -0.01 23.10 17.64
N ALA A 574 -0.45 22.80 16.41
CA ALA A 574 -1.69 23.35 15.87
C ALA A 574 -2.91 22.84 16.65
N ALA A 575 -2.97 21.56 17.01
CA ALA A 575 -4.05 21.01 17.84
C ALA A 575 -4.12 21.62 19.24
N ALA A 576 -2.98 22.06 19.80
CA ALA A 576 -2.94 22.80 21.06
C ALA A 576 -3.47 24.25 20.93
N VAL A 577 -3.45 24.81 19.71
CA VAL A 577 -3.90 26.18 19.42
C VAL A 577 -5.36 26.23 18.97
N TYR A 578 -5.82 25.20 18.25
CA TYR A 578 -7.14 25.15 17.63
C TYR A 578 -8.00 24.05 18.30
N PRO A 579 -8.97 24.39 19.17
CA PRO A 579 -9.72 23.41 19.95
C PRO A 579 -10.63 22.49 19.11
N ASN A 580 -10.93 22.89 17.88
CA ASN A 580 -11.67 22.08 16.91
C ASN A 580 -10.75 21.20 16.02
N VAL A 581 -9.44 21.22 16.25
CA VAL A 581 -8.47 20.36 15.57
C VAL A 581 -8.19 19.11 16.41
N THR A 582 -8.12 17.96 15.76
CA THR A 582 -7.79 16.67 16.38
C THR A 582 -6.76 15.96 15.53
N ILE A 583 -5.79 15.29 16.16
CA ILE A 583 -4.76 14.52 15.46
C ILE A 583 -5.05 13.03 15.65
N LEU A 584 -5.13 12.28 14.56
CA LEU A 584 -5.07 10.83 14.54
C LEU A 584 -3.61 10.42 14.41
N ASP A 585 -3.12 9.64 15.38
CA ASP A 585 -1.71 9.30 15.50
C ASP A 585 -1.33 8.01 14.74
N TRP A 586 -1.28 8.12 13.41
CA TRP A 586 -0.79 7.05 12.54
C TRP A 586 0.68 6.72 12.80
N ASN A 587 1.49 7.70 13.23
CA ASN A 587 2.90 7.47 13.52
C ASN A 587 3.09 6.45 14.66
N THR A 588 2.36 6.61 15.76
CA THR A 588 2.41 5.66 16.87
C THR A 588 1.74 4.35 16.51
N TYR A 589 0.58 4.39 15.82
CA TYR A 589 -0.14 3.17 15.41
C TYR A 589 0.66 2.33 14.41
N SER A 590 1.47 2.96 13.56
CA SER A 590 2.34 2.28 12.60
C SER A 590 3.79 2.20 13.10
N GLY A 591 4.01 2.28 14.41
CA GLY A 591 5.34 2.37 15.02
C GLY A 591 5.92 1.05 15.53
N ASP A 592 5.13 -0.02 15.65
CA ASP A 592 5.61 -1.30 16.20
C ASP A 592 6.67 -1.93 15.28
N PRO A 593 7.74 -2.53 15.82
CA PRO A 593 8.78 -3.15 15.00
C PRO A 593 8.23 -4.03 13.87
N GLU A 594 7.19 -4.85 14.09
CA GLU A 594 6.65 -5.79 13.10
C GLU A 594 5.83 -5.14 11.97
N GLU A 595 5.37 -3.90 12.15
CA GLU A 595 4.53 -3.17 11.18
C GLU A 595 5.32 -2.60 10.01
N TRP A 596 6.64 -2.82 9.98
CA TRP A 596 7.46 -2.47 8.82
C TRP A 596 6.90 -3.07 7.51
N ARG A 597 6.20 -4.21 7.60
CA ARG A 597 5.57 -4.92 6.46
C ARG A 597 4.38 -4.19 5.86
N TRP A 598 3.82 -3.22 6.60
CA TRP A 598 2.74 -2.38 6.08
C TRP A 598 3.26 -1.40 5.05
N PHE A 599 4.57 -1.17 5.00
CA PHE A 599 5.21 -0.22 4.10
C PHE A 599 5.96 -0.95 2.99
N VAL A 600 5.92 -0.37 1.79
CA VAL A 600 6.73 -0.79 0.67
C VAL A 600 8.19 -0.67 1.07
N LYS A 601 8.94 -1.75 0.80
CA LYS A 601 10.36 -1.83 1.08
C LYS A 601 11.08 -0.65 0.39
N ASP A 602 12.12 -0.14 1.05
CA ASP A 602 13.01 0.93 0.58
C ASP A 602 12.49 2.37 0.71
N ASP A 603 11.19 2.65 0.53
CA ASP A 603 10.66 4.01 0.72
C ASP A 603 10.10 4.29 2.13
N ASN A 604 9.60 3.26 2.82
CA ASN A 604 9.00 3.36 4.16
C ASN A 604 7.91 4.43 4.29
N VAL A 605 7.16 4.69 3.20
CA VAL A 605 6.07 5.67 3.13
C VAL A 605 4.85 5.07 2.45
N HIS A 606 5.00 4.47 1.27
CA HIS A 606 3.86 3.90 0.56
C HIS A 606 3.45 2.58 1.20
N LEU A 607 2.16 2.27 1.13
CA LEU A 607 1.59 1.12 1.82
C LEU A 607 1.54 -0.11 0.91
N THR A 608 1.86 -1.28 1.48
CA THR A 608 1.53 -2.58 0.89
C THR A 608 0.03 -2.84 0.97
N ALA A 609 -0.50 -3.88 0.33
CA ALA A 609 -1.91 -4.24 0.47
C ALA A 609 -2.34 -4.46 1.94
N THR A 610 -1.45 -5.04 2.75
CA THR A 610 -1.66 -5.15 4.20
C THR A 610 -1.72 -3.77 4.83
N GLY A 611 -0.74 -2.90 4.55
CA GLY A 611 -0.73 -1.53 5.12
C GLY A 611 -1.93 -0.69 4.71
N GLN A 612 -2.44 -0.85 3.49
CA GLN A 612 -3.65 -0.16 3.01
C GLN A 612 -4.87 -0.57 3.85
N THR A 613 -5.02 -1.88 4.13
CA THR A 613 -6.07 -2.41 4.99
C THR A 613 -5.95 -1.87 6.41
N GLU A 614 -4.75 -1.92 6.98
CA GLU A 614 -4.48 -1.49 8.36
C GLU A 614 -4.64 0.03 8.54
N PHE A 615 -4.27 0.84 7.55
CA PHE A 615 -4.51 2.28 7.57
C PHE A 615 -6.01 2.61 7.55
N ALA A 616 -6.80 1.91 6.72
CA ALA A 616 -8.24 2.10 6.68
C ALA A 616 -8.94 1.63 7.98
N LEU A 617 -8.49 0.52 8.57
CA LEU A 617 -8.95 0.05 9.89
C LEU A 617 -8.62 1.06 10.99
N PHE A 618 -7.40 1.60 10.98
CA PHE A 618 -6.99 2.68 11.88
C PHE A 618 -7.92 3.88 11.76
N LEU A 619 -8.14 4.41 10.55
CA LEU A 619 -9.03 5.55 10.34
C LEU A 619 -10.45 5.25 10.84
N ARG A 620 -10.99 4.06 10.51
CA ARG A 620 -12.31 3.64 10.96
C ARG A 620 -12.42 3.64 12.49
N ALA A 621 -11.48 2.98 13.18
CA ALA A 621 -11.47 2.87 14.63
C ALA A 621 -11.34 4.24 15.32
N GLN A 622 -10.46 5.10 14.80
CA GLN A 622 -10.26 6.44 15.35
C GLN A 622 -11.49 7.34 15.16
N LEU A 623 -12.12 7.31 13.98
CA LEU A 623 -13.35 8.07 13.74
C LEU A 623 -14.51 7.56 14.61
N ASP A 624 -14.64 6.25 14.82
CA ASP A 624 -15.66 5.69 15.70
C ASP A 624 -15.44 6.12 17.16
N ALA A 625 -14.18 6.17 17.62
CA ALA A 625 -13.85 6.71 18.93
C ALA A 625 -14.27 8.19 19.07
N LEU A 626 -14.00 9.03 18.06
CA LEU A 626 -14.45 10.43 18.05
C LEU A 626 -15.97 10.57 18.00
N ARG A 627 -16.67 9.67 17.29
CA ARG A 627 -18.14 9.62 17.25
C ARG A 627 -18.71 9.36 18.63
N VAL A 628 -18.21 8.33 19.34
CA VAL A 628 -18.67 7.97 20.69
C VAL A 628 -18.40 9.10 21.69
N GLN A 629 -17.30 9.82 21.53
CA GLN A 629 -16.98 11.00 22.36
C GLN A 629 -17.84 12.24 22.03
N GLY A 630 -18.69 12.19 21.00
CA GLY A 630 -19.50 13.33 20.56
C GLY A 630 -18.67 14.44 19.89
N LEU A 631 -17.46 14.13 19.43
CA LEU A 631 -16.55 15.10 18.80
C LEU A 631 -16.78 15.24 17.29
N LEU A 632 -17.59 14.37 16.69
CA LEU A 632 -17.98 14.44 15.28
C LEU A 632 -19.37 15.12 15.13
N PRO A 633 -19.43 16.37 14.65
CA PRO A 633 -20.66 17.16 14.54
C PRO A 633 -21.63 16.67 13.45
N LEU A 634 -22.93 16.92 13.65
CA LEU A 634 -24.01 16.56 12.73
C LEU A 634 -24.14 17.51 11.53
N THR A 635 -24.00 18.81 11.74
CA THR A 635 -24.12 19.81 10.68
C THR A 635 -22.86 20.65 10.64
N PRO A 636 -22.54 21.27 9.49
CA PRO A 636 -21.75 22.49 9.50
C PRO A 636 -22.39 23.50 10.47
N SER A 637 -21.59 24.37 11.07
CA SER A 637 -22.17 25.44 11.89
C SER A 637 -22.95 26.39 10.98
N PRO A 638 -24.19 26.79 11.31
CA PRO A 638 -24.83 27.91 10.65
C PRO A 638 -24.02 29.18 10.97
N LEU A 639 -23.01 29.43 10.13
CA LEU A 639 -22.03 30.51 10.15
C LEU A 639 -22.31 31.65 11.15
N ASN A 640 -21.74 31.55 12.35
CA ASN A 640 -21.30 32.71 13.12
C ASN A 640 -19.77 32.86 13.07
N PHE A 641 -19.14 32.55 11.92
CA PHE A 641 -17.73 32.90 11.68
C PHE A 641 -17.54 34.42 11.84
N VAL A 642 -16.89 34.79 12.94
CA VAL A 642 -16.52 36.16 13.26
C VAL A 642 -15.13 36.42 12.68
N ILE A 643 -15.09 37.12 11.54
CA ILE A 643 -13.82 37.49 10.89
C ILE A 643 -12.91 38.19 11.89
N GLY A 644 -11.67 37.72 12.00
CA GLY A 644 -10.65 38.29 12.89
C GLY A 644 -10.62 37.70 14.30
N LEU A 645 -11.28 36.55 14.53
CA LEU A 645 -11.08 35.69 15.68
C LEU A 645 -10.23 34.44 15.32
N PRO A 646 -9.58 33.80 16.31
CA PRO A 646 -9.45 34.24 17.70
C PRO A 646 -8.48 35.43 17.86
N LEU A 647 -8.68 36.27 18.88
CA LEU A 647 -7.74 37.34 19.24
C LEU A 647 -6.82 36.89 20.38
N ARG A 648 -5.52 37.14 20.23
CA ARG A 648 -4.48 36.75 21.18
C ARG A 648 -3.37 37.79 21.25
N GLU A 649 -2.38 37.56 22.12
CA GLU A 649 -1.24 38.45 22.28
C GLU A 649 -0.60 38.84 20.94
N LYS A 650 -0.22 40.11 20.82
CA LYS A 650 0.33 40.77 19.61
C LYS A 650 -0.69 41.06 18.51
N ASP A 651 -1.93 40.62 18.62
CA ASP A 651 -2.99 41.11 17.75
C ASP A 651 -3.31 42.56 18.07
N GLN A 652 -3.65 43.32 17.05
CA GLN A 652 -3.96 44.74 17.18
C GLN A 652 -5.13 45.13 16.28
N GLY A 653 -5.84 46.18 16.67
CA GLY A 653 -6.83 46.85 15.85
C GLY A 653 -8.19 46.99 16.53
N ASN A 654 -9.21 47.22 15.69
CA ASN A 654 -10.54 47.61 16.16
C ASN A 654 -11.22 46.50 16.95
N MET A 655 -11.03 45.24 16.57
CA MET A 655 -11.64 44.11 17.27
C MET A 655 -11.06 43.92 18.67
N VAL A 656 -9.75 44.11 18.84
CA VAL A 656 -9.11 44.12 20.16
C VAL A 656 -9.67 45.25 21.02
N ARG A 657 -9.86 46.45 20.45
CA ARG A 657 -10.47 47.58 21.17
C ARG A 657 -11.91 47.27 21.59
N THR A 658 -12.68 46.62 20.74
CA THR A 658 -14.05 46.16 21.05
C THR A 658 -14.04 45.14 22.17
N LEU A 659 -13.15 44.14 22.11
CA LEU A 659 -12.96 43.15 23.16
C LEU A 659 -12.60 43.81 24.50
N GLN A 660 -11.62 44.71 24.52
CA GLN A 660 -11.20 45.43 25.73
C GLN A 660 -12.37 46.21 26.37
N ALA A 661 -13.22 46.86 25.55
CA ALA A 661 -14.40 47.57 26.03
C ALA A 661 -15.45 46.62 26.60
N ALA A 662 -15.68 45.49 25.93
CA ALA A 662 -16.62 44.47 26.37
C ALA A 662 -16.16 43.81 27.68
N LEU A 663 -14.86 43.49 27.82
CA LEU A 663 -14.27 42.95 29.03
C LEU A 663 -14.36 43.93 30.21
N ASN A 664 -14.05 45.21 29.99
CA ASN A 664 -14.21 46.25 31.02
C ASN A 664 -15.65 46.30 31.56
N LYS A 665 -16.63 46.16 30.66
CA LYS A 665 -18.05 46.14 31.02
C LYS A 665 -18.44 44.83 31.72
N ALA A 666 -18.13 43.68 31.14
CA ALA A 666 -18.50 42.36 31.64
C ALA A 666 -17.90 42.08 33.03
N LEU A 667 -16.65 42.48 33.24
CA LEU A 667 -15.93 42.31 34.51
C LEU A 667 -16.11 43.49 35.48
N ARG A 668 -16.97 44.47 35.15
CA ARG A 668 -17.27 45.67 35.97
C ARG A 668 -16.02 46.43 36.43
N LEU A 669 -15.01 46.53 35.55
CA LEU A 669 -13.72 47.16 35.86
C LEU A 669 -13.86 48.69 35.83
N ARG A 670 -13.91 49.33 37.01
CA ARG A 670 -13.95 50.79 37.14
C ARG A 670 -12.54 51.40 37.26
N LYS A 671 -11.87 51.23 38.41
CA LYS A 671 -10.54 51.82 38.68
C LYS A 671 -9.35 51.04 38.07
N ARG A 672 -9.58 49.81 37.58
CA ARG A 672 -8.57 48.92 36.97
C ARG A 672 -8.96 48.52 35.54
N ALA A 673 -9.66 49.40 34.84
CA ALA A 673 -10.07 49.18 33.45
C ALA A 673 -8.82 48.99 32.56
N ILE A 674 -8.90 48.05 31.63
CA ILE A 674 -7.89 47.91 30.58
C ILE A 674 -8.00 49.12 29.65
N LYS A 675 -6.86 49.62 29.19
CA LYS A 675 -6.83 50.69 28.19
C LYS A 675 -7.46 50.20 26.89
N LEU A 676 -8.32 51.02 26.28
CA LEU A 676 -8.92 50.76 24.98
C LEU A 676 -7.96 51.17 23.85
N ASP A 677 -6.72 50.68 23.87
CA ASP A 677 -5.71 51.02 22.86
C ASP A 677 -5.84 50.17 21.59
N GLY A 678 -6.54 49.03 21.67
CA GLY A 678 -6.63 48.08 20.58
C GLY A 678 -5.36 47.25 20.42
N ILE A 679 -4.54 47.09 21.47
CA ILE A 679 -3.37 46.22 21.49
C ILE A 679 -3.63 45.08 22.48
N PHE A 680 -3.57 43.84 21.99
CA PHE A 680 -3.76 42.68 22.83
C PHE A 680 -2.42 42.36 23.51
N GLY A 681 -2.20 42.98 24.66
CA GLY A 681 -1.06 42.68 25.55
C GLY A 681 -1.49 41.97 26.83
N ASP A 682 -0.55 41.78 27.76
CA ASP A 682 -0.70 40.98 28.98
C ASP A 682 -1.93 41.37 29.81
N ALA A 683 -2.22 42.67 29.90
CA ALA A 683 -3.39 43.17 30.63
C ALA A 683 -4.71 42.74 29.99
N THR A 684 -4.76 42.61 28.66
CA THR A 684 -5.95 42.11 27.93
C THR A 684 -6.08 40.61 28.14
N LYS A 685 -4.99 39.85 27.97
CA LYS A 685 -4.94 38.40 28.21
C LYS A 685 -5.42 38.02 29.61
N THR A 686 -4.87 38.66 30.64
CA THR A 686 -5.26 38.43 32.05
C THR A 686 -6.77 38.64 32.29
N ARG A 687 -7.41 39.55 31.54
CA ARG A 687 -8.87 39.76 31.66
C ARG A 687 -9.68 38.77 30.86
N VAL A 688 -9.17 38.26 29.76
CA VAL A 688 -9.77 37.16 29.01
C VAL A 688 -9.76 35.90 29.90
N GLU A 689 -8.62 35.52 30.47
CA GLU A 689 -8.49 34.38 31.41
C GLU A 689 -9.46 34.51 32.60
N LYS A 690 -9.56 35.73 33.16
CA LYS A 690 -10.51 36.00 34.26
C LYS A 690 -11.96 35.87 33.83
N TYR A 691 -12.29 36.30 32.61
CA TYR A 691 -13.64 36.18 32.08
C TYR A 691 -13.99 34.71 31.82
N GLU A 692 -13.09 33.95 31.19
CA GLU A 692 -13.21 32.52 30.95
C GLU A 692 -13.44 31.74 32.26
N THR A 693 -12.63 32.03 33.28
CA THR A 693 -12.80 31.46 34.63
C THR A 693 -14.18 31.74 35.21
N MET A 694 -14.71 32.95 35.02
CA MET A 694 -16.01 33.36 35.57
C MET A 694 -17.19 32.71 34.84
N THR A 695 -17.04 32.40 33.55
CA THR A 695 -18.11 31.87 32.70
C THR A 695 -18.01 30.36 32.45
N GLY A 696 -16.97 29.70 32.98
CA GLY A 696 -16.74 28.26 32.80
C GLY A 696 -16.24 27.90 31.40
N LEU A 697 -15.63 28.85 30.68
CA LEU A 697 -14.95 28.58 29.41
C LEU A 697 -13.52 28.06 29.68
N PRO A 698 -12.88 27.37 28.71
CA PRO A 698 -11.46 27.04 28.80
C PRO A 698 -10.60 28.28 29.10
N VAL A 699 -9.69 28.17 30.07
CA VAL A 699 -8.83 29.29 30.49
C VAL A 699 -7.51 29.22 29.74
N ASP A 700 -7.45 29.85 28.58
CA ASP A 700 -6.26 29.91 27.71
C ASP A 700 -5.83 31.36 27.39
N GLY A 701 -6.64 32.35 27.80
CA GLY A 701 -6.35 33.76 27.57
C GLY A 701 -6.51 34.20 26.11
N VAL A 702 -7.18 33.39 25.29
CA VAL A 702 -7.45 33.63 23.89
C VAL A 702 -8.92 34.00 23.72
N ALA A 703 -9.19 35.19 23.18
CA ALA A 703 -10.57 35.59 22.92
C ALA A 703 -11.06 34.94 21.62
N ASP A 704 -11.59 33.73 21.75
CA ASP A 704 -12.20 32.93 20.69
C ASP A 704 -13.69 33.29 20.46
N GLU A 705 -14.39 32.49 19.64
CA GLU A 705 -15.81 32.71 19.35
C GLU A 705 -16.69 32.56 20.61
N ALA A 706 -16.35 31.67 21.53
CA ALA A 706 -17.10 31.46 22.76
C ALA A 706 -16.98 32.65 23.70
N VAL A 707 -15.78 33.21 23.86
CA VAL A 707 -15.55 34.46 24.60
C VAL A 707 -16.29 35.62 23.93
N TRP A 708 -16.19 35.75 22.59
CA TRP A 708 -16.84 36.83 21.84
C TRP A 708 -18.37 36.78 21.95
N LYS A 709 -18.95 35.58 21.84
CA LYS A 709 -20.39 35.33 22.03
C LYS A 709 -20.83 35.56 23.47
N GLY A 710 -20.07 35.07 24.45
CA GLY A 710 -20.36 35.28 25.87
C GLY A 710 -20.43 36.77 26.24
N LEU A 711 -19.63 37.60 25.57
CA LEU A 711 -19.64 39.06 25.72
C LEU A 711 -20.79 39.75 24.97
N GLY A 712 -21.64 38.99 24.25
CA GLY A 712 -22.77 39.49 23.47
C GLY A 712 -22.36 40.27 22.23
N LEU A 713 -21.21 39.96 21.65
CA LEU A 713 -20.64 40.65 20.49
C LEU A 713 -20.98 39.97 19.15
N ASP A 714 -21.43 38.73 19.16
CA ASP A 714 -21.80 37.92 18.00
C ASP A 714 -23.01 38.49 17.23
N ALA A 715 -24.00 39.05 17.93
CA ALA A 715 -25.15 39.72 17.33
C ALA A 715 -24.82 41.05 16.61
N ARG A 716 -23.53 41.44 16.53
CA ARG A 716 -23.07 42.72 16.00
C ARG A 716 -21.96 42.54 14.94
N PRO A 717 -22.27 41.99 13.76
CA PRO A 717 -21.27 41.66 12.72
C PRO A 717 -20.52 42.89 12.17
N ALA A 718 -21.03 44.10 12.38
CA ALA A 718 -20.31 45.34 12.06
C ALA A 718 -19.07 45.59 12.95
N LEU A 719 -18.97 44.91 14.10
CA LEU A 719 -17.84 45.00 15.02
C LEU A 719 -16.70 44.05 14.64
N SER A 720 -17.00 42.98 13.89
CA SER A 720 -16.05 41.97 13.44
C SER A 720 -15.55 42.26 12.03
N VAL A 721 -14.65 43.24 11.94
CA VAL A 721 -14.09 43.70 10.67
C VAL A 721 -12.60 43.95 10.79
N MET A 722 -11.85 43.60 9.75
CA MET A 722 -10.44 44.00 9.62
C MET A 722 -10.34 45.25 8.75
N LYS A 723 -9.61 46.26 9.23
CA LYS A 723 -9.38 47.53 8.54
C LYS A 723 -7.95 48.01 8.79
N ALA A 724 -7.57 49.13 8.17
CA ALA A 724 -6.26 49.74 8.37
C ALA A 724 -5.88 49.83 9.87
N GLY A 725 -4.66 49.37 10.20
CA GLY A 725 -4.17 49.23 11.57
C GLY A 725 -4.48 47.88 12.25
N THR A 726 -5.14 46.95 11.57
CA THR A 726 -5.32 45.59 12.08
C THR A 726 -4.04 44.79 11.93
N ARG A 727 -3.58 44.15 13.00
CA ARG A 727 -2.51 43.15 12.98
C ARG A 727 -3.13 41.82 13.42
N HIS A 728 -3.19 40.86 12.51
CA HIS A 728 -3.82 39.56 12.77
C HIS A 728 -3.36 38.53 11.72
N ALA A 729 -3.34 37.24 12.06
CA ALA A 729 -2.93 36.18 11.14
C ALA A 729 -3.77 36.16 9.85
N SER A 730 -5.09 36.33 9.95
CA SER A 730 -5.99 36.38 8.80
C SER A 730 -5.72 37.54 7.83
N VAL A 731 -5.00 38.59 8.24
CA VAL A 731 -4.58 39.65 7.31
C VAL A 731 -3.60 39.11 6.28
N LYS A 732 -2.75 38.15 6.64
CA LYS A 732 -1.86 37.46 5.69
C LYS A 732 -2.67 36.75 4.60
N THR A 733 -3.77 36.10 4.98
CA THR A 733 -4.70 35.46 4.05
C THR A 733 -5.30 36.48 3.10
N VAL A 734 -5.79 37.62 3.61
CA VAL A 734 -6.31 38.71 2.77
C VAL A 734 -5.26 39.22 1.80
N GLN A 735 -4.03 39.44 2.26
CA GLN A 735 -2.93 39.96 1.44
C GLN A 735 -2.54 38.97 0.34
N ALA A 736 -2.42 37.68 0.66
CA ALA A 736 -2.11 36.63 -0.31
C ALA A 736 -3.23 36.49 -1.36
N SER A 737 -4.50 36.48 -0.95
CA SER A 737 -5.64 36.42 -1.86
C SER A 737 -5.75 37.67 -2.73
N LEU A 738 -5.54 38.86 -2.17
CA LEU A 738 -5.52 40.12 -2.94
C LEU A 738 -4.38 40.14 -3.95
N ALA A 739 -3.17 39.74 -3.56
CA ALA A 739 -2.02 39.67 -4.47
C ALA A 739 -2.36 38.82 -5.71
N ARG A 740 -2.99 37.66 -5.47
CA ARG A 740 -3.43 36.74 -6.52
C ARG A 740 -4.54 37.33 -7.40
N VAL A 741 -5.62 37.81 -6.79
CA VAL A 741 -6.80 38.31 -7.52
C VAL A 741 -6.48 39.55 -8.35
N MET A 742 -5.67 40.43 -7.79
CA MET A 742 -5.34 41.70 -8.40
C MET A 742 -4.12 41.62 -9.32
N LYS A 743 -3.38 40.50 -9.29
CA LYS A 743 -2.08 40.32 -9.96
C LYS A 743 -1.09 41.42 -9.59
N VAL A 744 -0.98 41.71 -8.29
CA VAL A 744 -0.12 42.76 -7.73
C VAL A 744 0.90 42.17 -6.75
N SER A 745 2.05 42.83 -6.61
CA SER A 745 3.00 42.48 -5.56
C SER A 745 2.50 43.03 -4.22
N LEU A 746 2.08 42.13 -3.32
CA LEU A 746 1.64 42.48 -1.97
C LEU A 746 2.15 41.41 -0.99
N ALA A 747 3.07 41.81 -0.11
CA ALA A 747 3.66 40.91 0.88
C ALA A 747 2.66 40.58 2.01
N PRO A 748 2.54 39.30 2.43
CA PRO A 748 1.65 38.89 3.51
C PRO A 748 2.25 39.20 4.89
N SER A 749 2.40 40.49 5.20
CA SER A 749 3.00 40.99 6.45
C SER A 749 2.15 40.69 7.69
N GLY A 750 0.85 40.45 7.53
CA GLY A 750 -0.11 40.31 8.62
C GLY A 750 -0.51 41.65 9.25
N ILE A 751 -0.06 42.76 8.66
CA ILE A 751 -0.40 44.13 9.07
C ILE A 751 -1.24 44.75 7.95
N PHE A 752 -2.45 45.18 8.30
CA PHE A 752 -3.38 45.79 7.37
C PHE A 752 -2.98 47.25 7.17
N ASP A 753 -2.09 47.49 6.22
CA ASP A 753 -1.54 48.81 5.90
C ASP A 753 -2.37 49.56 4.83
N ALA A 754 -1.90 50.75 4.47
CA ALA A 754 -2.55 51.58 3.45
C ALA A 754 -2.56 50.91 2.06
N THR A 755 -1.51 50.16 1.73
CA THR A 755 -1.38 49.41 0.46
C THR A 755 -2.44 48.32 0.37
N THR A 756 -2.56 47.50 1.41
CA THR A 756 -3.58 46.45 1.54
C THR A 756 -4.99 47.04 1.42
N ARG A 757 -5.25 48.18 2.09
CA ARG A 757 -6.53 48.89 2.01
C ARG A 757 -6.85 49.35 0.59
N ASN A 758 -5.88 49.89 -0.14
CA ASN A 758 -6.09 50.44 -1.47
C ASN A 758 -6.41 49.34 -2.49
N HIS A 759 -5.65 48.24 -2.46
CA HIS A 759 -5.95 47.07 -3.31
C HIS A 759 -7.29 46.44 -2.95
N LEU A 760 -7.66 46.40 -1.67
CA LEU A 760 -8.98 45.90 -1.26
C LEU A 760 -10.12 46.77 -1.80
N ARG A 761 -9.98 48.10 -1.82
CA ARG A 761 -11.00 49.00 -2.40
C ARG A 761 -11.14 48.81 -3.90
N GLU A 762 -10.05 48.50 -4.58
CA GLU A 762 -10.07 48.19 -6.00
C GLU A 762 -10.73 46.83 -6.25
N PHE A 763 -10.38 45.81 -5.48
CA PHE A 763 -11.05 44.51 -5.51
C PHE A 763 -12.56 44.64 -5.26
N GLN A 764 -12.98 45.34 -4.20
CA GLN A 764 -14.38 45.56 -3.87
C GLN A 764 -15.15 46.20 -5.04
N ARG A 765 -14.55 47.17 -5.75
CA ARG A 765 -15.13 47.72 -6.99
C ARG A 765 -15.31 46.66 -8.07
N ARG A 766 -14.31 45.80 -8.30
CA ARG A 766 -14.35 44.75 -9.32
C ARG A 766 -15.44 43.71 -9.08
N VAL A 767 -15.78 43.44 -7.82
CA VAL A 767 -16.82 42.46 -7.44
C VAL A 767 -18.15 43.12 -7.02
N ASN A 768 -18.39 44.37 -7.42
CA ASN A 768 -19.62 45.12 -7.13
C ASN A 768 -19.97 45.24 -5.62
N LEU A 769 -18.96 45.25 -4.76
CA LEU A 769 -19.11 45.58 -3.33
C LEU A 769 -18.76 47.06 -3.08
N ARG A 770 -19.36 47.65 -2.03
CA ARG A 770 -19.03 49.02 -1.62
C ARG A 770 -17.52 49.11 -1.26
N PRO A 771 -16.74 50.02 -1.89
CA PRO A 771 -15.28 50.09 -1.72
C PRO A 771 -14.86 50.77 -0.42
N THR A 772 -15.22 50.14 0.69
CA THR A 772 -14.95 50.63 2.05
C THR A 772 -13.46 50.51 2.41
N GLY A 773 -12.73 49.56 1.83
CA GLY A 773 -11.39 49.17 2.25
C GLY A 773 -11.39 48.45 3.60
N VAL A 774 -12.54 47.88 3.96
CA VAL A 774 -12.77 47.11 5.19
C VAL A 774 -13.13 45.68 4.80
N VAL A 775 -12.52 44.70 5.46
CA VAL A 775 -12.85 43.29 5.32
C VAL A 775 -13.96 42.96 6.31
N ASN A 776 -15.18 43.01 5.81
CA ASN A 776 -16.37 42.45 6.45
C ASN A 776 -16.71 41.10 5.80
N ARG A 777 -17.75 40.42 6.31
CA ARG A 777 -18.16 39.09 5.83
C ARG A 777 -18.38 39.01 4.31
N PRO A 778 -19.15 39.90 3.67
CA PRO A 778 -19.28 39.90 2.21
C PRO A 778 -17.96 40.07 1.47
N THR A 779 -17.08 40.95 1.95
CA THR A 779 -15.77 41.20 1.32
C THR A 779 -14.83 40.01 1.45
N TRP A 780 -14.79 39.36 2.62
CA TRP A 780 -13.99 38.17 2.85
C TRP A 780 -14.45 37.03 1.94
N LEU A 781 -15.75 36.75 1.91
CA LEU A 781 -16.31 35.69 1.08
C LEU A 781 -16.03 35.94 -0.41
N ALA A 782 -16.32 37.15 -0.91
CA ALA A 782 -16.05 37.49 -2.29
C ALA A 782 -14.56 37.34 -2.64
N LEU A 783 -13.66 37.81 -1.77
CA LEU A 783 -12.21 37.74 -1.99
C LEU A 783 -11.71 36.29 -2.03
N MET A 784 -12.13 35.46 -1.08
CA MET A 784 -11.71 34.06 -1.03
C MET A 784 -12.25 33.28 -2.25
N THR A 785 -13.50 33.53 -2.63
CA THR A 785 -14.12 32.89 -3.81
C THR A 785 -13.43 33.33 -5.11
N THR A 786 -13.24 34.62 -5.35
CA THR A 786 -12.58 35.11 -6.57
C THR A 786 -11.11 34.67 -6.63
N SER A 787 -10.42 34.63 -5.50
CA SER A 787 -9.03 34.14 -5.42
C SER A 787 -8.89 32.65 -5.74
N ALA A 788 -9.97 31.87 -5.64
CA ALA A 788 -9.96 30.45 -5.98
C ALA A 788 -10.21 30.18 -7.47
N GLN A 789 -10.77 31.14 -8.21
CA GLN A 789 -11.15 30.99 -9.62
C GLN A 789 -10.05 31.39 -10.61
N ILE A 790 -8.97 32.01 -10.13
CA ILE A 790 -7.85 32.47 -10.96
C ILE A 790 -6.72 31.44 -10.82
N GLN A 791 -6.58 30.60 -11.86
CA GLN A 791 -5.49 29.64 -12.04
C GLN A 791 -4.14 30.35 -12.26
#